data_AF-A0A2M9CEU1-F1
#
_entry.id   AF-A0A2M9CEU1-F1
#
_cell.length_a   1.000
_cell.length_b   1.000
_cell.length_c   1.000
_cell.angle_alpha   90.00
_cell.angle_beta   90.00
_cell.angle_gamma   90.00
#
_symmetry.space_group_name_H-M   'P 1'
#
loop_
_entity.id
_entity.type
_entity.pdbx_description
1 polymer ?
#
loop_
_entity_poly.entity_id
_entity_poly.type
_entity_poly.pdbx_seq_one_letter_code
_entity_poly.pdbx_strand_id
1 'polypeptide(L)'
;MTPTGARARTLLAVLTAAALTATSAVTAVAAGPATALDASSLAVGDIAADTPVGDFTIRATDAKKVTVDASDRTSDRGDVYTQRIKLNGSGAATNRSLAFTVDEAAEVLVHTRSGSGTSDRALALYDSTGALVDSVPALADDAGVPIATETLDVPAAGSYWIGSPSSGVNVYYAEVTDGSTVDRAPWSSVAAPTVDAVALDPTDPSRLVVSYTGLLGTDGADVAHAVLLDADGAVADRAFTATDGDSGTIALTPPASGTYAVQVSLTRSGEADAIVSAQADAGAFALPLVGPEISGALTTAVSGGKGTVTVDWAATPEAETYTVETSTDGVDFTTAVDGVTGTTAEVTGLVTGATYQLRVVAHRGADSATGAPFEVAVATEVERWSTTEVGSNANSGGGVTDNGDGTITFDAKASSTKLASSEDGFQYFYTKVDPTTENFTLDATFRVDDASTKDNQSGFGILAVDSMVPGSGSDRYFNSAGALVTRYGEGTATITDGMPGGRFVEGYTGATDDATAGARDSSDSQVFDPSYRSDVAGPKFATGDVYDLTLRRSNTGFHAIWHRTGADGTEDLEVIDYDPDMLLQQDPDAFYVGMVAARKIVVTVTDWDFTTIAPEDDEPAQDPPTTYVPASLKVDVTSTTPEDSIDVPLVSTMYGTGQILDAAGEVVVDDVALAPGERVLVPLALEPGENRFTARLLPDAEQPQLGEYEAIESTDPVDVPLTFTVRSYGEPGQSIRVAPDGTPDGDGTAASPLDLHTAVAFAQPGQQIVLAGGTYTPTRAVVVPRGRDGEPDAPVTLMSQPGHRAVLDLSQSPDGGLRLRGDWWHVYDLEITRSGDKAKPMLIEGNHNVVERVVSHDNQDTGIQISGSSTEPPSMWPSDNLVVSSESYNNADPGGNDADGFAAKLTVGEGNVFRDSISHHNIDDGWDLYAKSTTGPIGTVVVEDSVAYDNGRLLGDDPRTGEGNGFKLGGESMPGDHLLRNAVTYGNLGTGVTSNSGPDVRLDAVTSVDNDRGVRLETNAKSTDYRATGVLSWRNPSADLLALVQADTSLLTDPSNYFDGTTADAADGRPASVDESWFVSTDAEGLRPTIAADGSVDMHGLYELTDVAPSGTGARFAANDDPTVIEVLPPVTVALTNVVAPSLSGDAVKGGTLTADPGEWSLDATYSYRWLRDGRPIARADDATYKVKQADTGHALSVEVTATADGADPVVAVSAAVEVESKKSWVETVIEQIVDWIARLLGRG
;
A
#
# COMPACT_ATOMS: atom_id res chain seq x y z
N MET A 1 1.70 -35.50 -38.48
CA MET A 1 3.05 -35.64 -37.92
C MET A 1 2.89 -35.84 -36.43
N THR A 2 3.18 -37.02 -35.93
CA THR A 2 3.60 -37.27 -34.54
C THR A 2 5.10 -37.60 -34.59
N PRO A 3 5.84 -37.68 -33.47
CA PRO A 3 5.55 -37.36 -32.05
C PRO A 3 6.71 -36.47 -31.47
N THR A 4 6.85 -36.04 -30.21
CA THR A 4 7.07 -36.72 -28.91
C THR A 4 7.47 -35.61 -27.92
N GLY A 5 6.84 -35.44 -26.75
CA GLY A 5 7.34 -35.91 -25.43
C GLY A 5 7.81 -34.71 -24.56
N ALA A 6 7.71 -34.63 -23.24
CA ALA A 6 7.13 -35.46 -22.18
C ALA A 6 7.22 -34.67 -20.83
N ARG A 7 6.20 -34.81 -19.96
CA ARG A 7 6.21 -34.92 -18.46
C ARG A 7 6.77 -33.75 -17.60
N ALA A 8 6.01 -33.18 -16.64
CA ALA A 8 5.63 -33.67 -15.27
C ALA A 8 6.85 -33.78 -14.32
N ARG A 9 6.87 -33.45 -13.02
CA ARG A 9 5.90 -33.06 -11.97
C ARG A 9 6.69 -32.65 -10.71
N THR A 10 5.98 -32.07 -9.75
CA THR A 10 6.35 -31.48 -8.44
C THR A 10 6.67 -32.49 -7.29
N LEU A 11 7.38 -32.01 -6.24
CA LEU A 11 7.05 -32.08 -4.77
C LEU A 11 7.50 -33.24 -3.80
N LEU A 12 8.10 -32.86 -2.63
CA LEU A 12 7.54 -32.89 -1.23
C LEU A 12 8.10 -33.83 -0.10
N ALA A 13 8.50 -33.23 1.05
CA ALA A 13 8.34 -33.63 2.49
C ALA A 13 8.89 -34.97 3.08
N VAL A 14 8.77 -35.31 4.39
CA VAL A 14 9.03 -34.84 5.80
C VAL A 14 8.65 -36.06 6.72
N LEU A 15 9.19 -36.19 7.97
CA LEU A 15 8.69 -36.89 9.23
C LEU A 15 9.09 -38.39 9.47
N THR A 16 9.25 -39.04 10.68
CA THR A 16 8.95 -38.80 12.13
C THR A 16 9.55 -39.86 13.13
N ALA A 17 9.80 -39.44 14.40
CA ALA A 17 9.62 -40.00 15.79
C ALA A 17 9.90 -41.47 16.34
N ALA A 18 10.72 -41.54 17.43
CA ALA A 18 10.72 -42.26 18.77
C ALA A 18 10.23 -43.75 18.97
N ALA A 19 10.74 -44.67 19.85
CA ALA A 19 11.52 -44.64 21.11
C ALA A 19 12.16 -46.01 21.58
N LEU A 20 13.20 -45.92 22.44
CA LEU A 20 13.66 -46.78 23.60
C LEU A 20 14.43 -48.12 23.45
N THR A 21 15.77 -48.14 23.70
CA THR A 21 16.41 -48.59 24.98
C THR A 21 17.95 -48.64 24.94
N ALA A 22 18.58 -47.86 25.84
CA ALA A 22 19.81 -48.10 26.61
C ALA A 22 21.10 -48.60 25.92
N THR A 23 22.02 -47.66 25.66
CA THR A 23 23.45 -47.82 25.98
C THR A 23 24.09 -46.48 26.34
N SER A 24 24.48 -46.37 27.61
CA SER A 24 25.60 -45.58 28.19
C SER A 24 25.96 -44.21 27.58
N ALA A 25 25.63 -43.19 28.38
CA ALA A 25 26.07 -41.81 28.31
C ALA A 25 27.56 -41.59 27.98
N VAL A 26 27.82 -40.62 27.10
CA VAL A 26 28.70 -39.50 27.44
C VAL A 26 27.84 -38.24 27.27
N THR A 27 27.08 -37.88 28.29
CA THR A 27 26.52 -36.53 28.39
C THR A 27 27.68 -35.60 28.72
N ALA A 28 28.18 -34.85 27.73
CA ALA A 28 28.84 -33.60 28.04
C ALA A 28 27.75 -32.70 28.64
N VAL A 29 27.72 -32.61 29.97
CA VAL A 29 26.93 -31.61 30.68
C VAL A 29 27.78 -30.33 30.69
N ALA A 30 27.18 -29.17 30.43
CA ALA A 30 27.84 -27.88 30.65
C ALA A 30 28.41 -27.84 32.09
N ALA A 31 29.72 -27.99 32.23
CA ALA A 31 30.38 -28.00 33.53
C ALA A 31 30.92 -26.60 33.84
N GLY A 32 30.01 -25.68 34.11
CA GLY A 32 30.36 -24.42 34.76
C GLY A 32 30.94 -24.66 36.17
N PRO A 33 31.69 -23.70 36.76
CA PRO A 33 32.06 -23.78 38.17
C PRO A 33 30.80 -23.81 39.05
N ALA A 34 30.94 -24.27 40.30
CA ALA A 34 29.82 -24.34 41.25
C ALA A 34 29.16 -22.97 41.55
N THR A 35 29.82 -21.88 41.14
CA THR A 35 29.36 -20.49 41.23
C THR A 35 28.48 -20.06 40.04
N ALA A 36 28.47 -20.80 38.93
CA ALA A 36 27.65 -20.49 37.77
C ALA A 36 26.18 -20.89 37.96
N LEU A 37 25.31 -20.19 37.25
CA LEU A 37 23.90 -20.53 37.09
C LEU A 37 23.75 -21.29 35.76
N ASP A 38 23.45 -22.59 35.87
CA ASP A 38 23.13 -23.46 34.73
C ASP A 38 21.66 -23.91 34.82
N ALA A 39 20.87 -23.53 33.83
CA ALA A 39 19.46 -23.90 33.75
C ALA A 39 19.25 -25.42 33.76
N SER A 40 20.17 -26.19 33.17
CA SER A 40 20.11 -27.66 33.08
C SER A 40 20.21 -28.35 34.44
N SER A 41 20.70 -27.65 35.47
CA SER A 41 20.81 -28.14 36.83
C SER A 41 19.55 -27.91 37.69
N LEU A 42 18.58 -27.14 37.18
CA LEU A 42 17.36 -26.77 37.91
C LEU A 42 16.24 -27.80 37.72
N ALA A 43 15.28 -27.78 38.64
CA ALA A 43 14.06 -28.57 38.52
C ALA A 43 13.07 -27.88 37.58
N VAL A 44 12.54 -28.63 36.60
CA VAL A 44 11.49 -28.17 35.68
C VAL A 44 10.25 -27.72 36.47
N GLY A 45 9.70 -26.56 36.10
CA GLY A 45 8.51 -25.96 36.71
C GLY A 45 8.63 -24.45 36.94
N ASP A 46 7.60 -23.87 37.55
CA ASP A 46 7.57 -22.44 37.87
C ASP A 46 8.30 -22.12 39.18
N ILE A 47 9.17 -21.12 39.13
CA ILE A 47 9.78 -20.44 40.28
C ILE A 47 8.93 -19.21 40.61
N ALA A 48 8.30 -19.24 41.79
CA ALA A 48 7.35 -18.21 42.26
C ALA A 48 7.87 -17.39 43.47
N ALA A 49 9.12 -17.61 43.88
CA ALA A 49 9.79 -16.87 44.94
C ALA A 49 11.31 -16.83 44.68
N ASP A 50 12.00 -15.85 45.24
CA ASP A 50 13.45 -15.70 45.09
C ASP A 50 14.22 -17.00 45.41
N THR A 51 15.05 -17.45 44.46
CA THR A 51 15.75 -18.73 44.52
C THR A 51 17.24 -18.55 44.23
N PRO A 52 18.13 -18.83 45.18
CA PRO A 52 19.58 -18.75 44.98
C PRO A 52 20.10 -19.92 44.15
N VAL A 53 20.95 -19.64 43.15
CA VAL A 53 21.59 -20.60 42.25
C VAL A 53 23.00 -20.09 41.91
N GLY A 54 24.03 -20.79 42.36
CA GLY A 54 25.41 -20.30 42.24
C GLY A 54 25.58 -18.94 42.95
N ASP A 55 26.26 -18.01 42.28
CA ASP A 55 26.43 -16.61 42.71
C ASP A 55 25.22 -15.73 42.37
N PHE A 56 24.22 -16.29 41.68
CA PHE A 56 23.01 -15.59 41.28
C PHE A 56 21.83 -15.91 42.20
N THR A 57 20.86 -15.00 42.23
CA THR A 57 19.53 -15.22 42.78
C THR A 57 18.49 -14.95 41.71
N ILE A 58 17.75 -15.97 41.30
CA ILE A 58 16.60 -15.83 40.41
C ILE A 58 15.51 -15.08 41.18
N ARG A 59 15.15 -13.88 40.74
CA ARG A 59 14.11 -13.05 41.34
C ARG A 59 12.75 -13.41 40.76
N ALA A 60 11.80 -13.78 41.61
CA ALA A 60 10.45 -14.12 41.15
C ALA A 60 9.40 -13.89 42.25
N THR A 61 8.16 -13.66 41.83
CA THR A 61 7.00 -13.56 42.74
C THR A 61 5.85 -14.40 42.20
N ASP A 62 4.85 -14.69 43.05
CA ASP A 62 3.68 -15.46 42.65
C ASP A 62 2.88 -14.80 41.50
N ALA A 63 2.95 -13.48 41.36
CA ALA A 63 2.33 -12.72 40.26
C ALA A 63 3.22 -12.62 39.00
N LYS A 64 4.53 -12.77 39.13
CA LYS A 64 5.53 -12.63 38.06
C LYS A 64 6.57 -13.76 38.19
N LYS A 65 6.15 -14.96 37.78
CA LYS A 65 6.92 -16.20 37.86
C LYS A 65 7.96 -16.30 36.75
N VAL A 66 9.01 -17.06 37.01
CA VAL A 66 10.02 -17.51 36.04
C VAL A 66 9.81 -19.01 35.83
N THR A 67 9.91 -19.52 34.60
CA THR A 67 9.65 -20.94 34.30
C THR A 67 10.92 -21.64 33.86
N VAL A 68 11.18 -22.83 34.38
CA VAL A 68 12.21 -23.74 33.88
C VAL A 68 11.54 -24.82 33.05
N ASP A 69 11.88 -24.94 31.77
CA ASP A 69 11.39 -25.99 30.86
C ASP A 69 12.52 -26.65 30.08
N ALA A 70 12.23 -27.80 29.46
CA ALA A 70 13.19 -28.54 28.66
C ALA A 70 13.50 -27.78 27.37
N SER A 71 14.79 -27.71 27.00
CA SER A 71 15.25 -27.09 25.75
C SER A 71 16.66 -27.56 25.44
N ASP A 72 16.83 -28.25 24.32
CA ASP A 72 18.13 -28.75 23.88
C ASP A 72 18.85 -27.70 23.03
N ARG A 73 20.01 -27.22 23.49
CA ARG A 73 20.81 -26.20 22.79
C ARG A 73 22.31 -26.43 22.98
N THR A 74 23.10 -25.93 22.04
CA THR A 74 24.57 -25.91 22.13
C THR A 74 25.08 -24.49 21.94
N SER A 75 26.04 -24.04 22.74
CA SER A 75 26.69 -22.73 22.54
C SER A 75 27.79 -22.77 21.47
N ASP A 76 28.25 -21.61 21.05
CA ASP A 76 29.46 -21.43 20.22
C ASP A 76 30.76 -21.87 20.92
N ARG A 77 30.73 -22.02 22.24
CA ARG A 77 31.77 -22.69 23.05
C ARG A 77 31.63 -24.22 23.09
N GLY A 78 30.54 -24.77 22.57
CA GLY A 78 30.27 -26.21 22.62
C GLY A 78 29.56 -26.69 23.88
N ASP A 79 29.11 -25.79 24.76
CA ASP A 79 28.38 -26.15 25.97
C ASP A 79 26.98 -26.66 25.62
N VAL A 80 26.58 -27.82 26.15
CA VAL A 80 25.28 -28.44 25.86
C VAL A 80 24.30 -28.22 27.02
N TYR A 81 23.15 -27.65 26.70
CA TYR A 81 22.04 -27.38 27.62
C TYR A 81 20.86 -28.27 27.30
N THR A 82 20.20 -28.78 28.35
CA THR A 82 18.97 -29.59 28.25
C THR A 82 17.74 -28.88 28.80
N GLN A 83 17.94 -27.73 29.46
CA GLN A 83 16.87 -26.90 30.01
C GLN A 83 17.19 -25.43 29.82
N ARG A 84 16.17 -24.57 29.94
CA ARG A 84 16.31 -23.12 29.93
C ARG A 84 15.47 -22.48 31.05
N ILE A 85 15.85 -21.27 31.44
CA ILE A 85 15.09 -20.39 32.32
C ILE A 85 14.38 -19.34 31.47
N LYS A 86 13.05 -19.38 31.43
CA LYS A 86 12.21 -18.39 30.75
C LYS A 86 11.85 -17.27 31.71
N LEU A 87 12.35 -16.06 31.46
CA LEU A 87 12.03 -14.89 32.26
C LEU A 87 10.57 -14.40 32.07
N ASN A 88 9.86 -14.90 31.05
CA ASN A 88 8.41 -14.71 30.82
C ASN A 88 7.94 -13.25 30.70
N GLY A 89 8.80 -12.35 30.25
CA GLY A 89 8.51 -10.94 29.98
C GLY A 89 9.64 -10.04 30.49
N SER A 90 9.39 -8.74 30.52
CA SER A 90 10.35 -7.78 31.08
C SER A 90 10.68 -8.06 32.56
N GLY A 91 11.95 -7.85 32.90
CA GLY A 91 12.54 -8.05 34.21
C GLY A 91 12.67 -6.75 34.99
N ALA A 92 12.64 -6.87 36.32
CA ALA A 92 12.90 -5.78 37.26
C ALA A 92 13.78 -6.29 38.40
N ALA A 93 14.36 -5.38 39.20
CA ALA A 93 15.20 -5.73 40.35
C ALA A 93 14.57 -6.72 41.35
N THR A 94 13.24 -6.84 41.35
CA THR A 94 12.47 -7.69 42.29
C THR A 94 11.79 -8.90 41.66
N ASN A 95 11.79 -9.05 40.33
CA ASN A 95 11.13 -10.17 39.64
C ASN A 95 11.61 -10.34 38.19
N ARG A 96 11.55 -11.57 37.67
CA ARG A 96 11.93 -11.93 36.28
C ARG A 96 13.35 -11.49 35.91
N SER A 97 14.28 -11.63 36.87
CA SER A 97 15.69 -11.22 36.73
C SER A 97 16.62 -12.14 37.51
N LEU A 98 17.93 -12.03 37.27
CA LEU A 98 18.98 -12.72 38.02
C LEU A 98 19.83 -11.67 38.75
N ALA A 99 19.87 -11.70 40.08
CA ALA A 99 20.64 -10.75 40.89
C ALA A 99 21.94 -11.37 41.42
N PHE A 100 23.04 -10.61 41.45
CA PHE A 100 24.35 -11.08 41.93
C PHE A 100 25.16 -9.92 42.56
N THR A 101 26.34 -10.22 43.11
CA THR A 101 27.24 -9.20 43.70
C THR A 101 28.69 -9.54 43.39
N VAL A 102 29.49 -8.51 43.11
CA VAL A 102 30.92 -8.64 42.82
C VAL A 102 31.75 -7.77 43.78
N ASP A 103 32.93 -8.25 44.15
CA ASP A 103 33.85 -7.57 45.08
C ASP A 103 34.84 -6.62 44.37
N GLU A 104 34.96 -6.72 43.04
CA GLU A 104 35.75 -5.87 42.16
C GLU A 104 35.15 -5.83 40.74
N ALA A 105 35.82 -5.21 39.77
CA ALA A 105 35.38 -5.25 38.37
C ALA A 105 35.45 -6.68 37.83
N ALA A 106 34.45 -7.09 37.05
CA ALA A 106 34.25 -8.46 36.61
C ALA A 106 33.51 -8.48 35.26
N GLU A 107 33.36 -9.67 34.70
CA GLU A 107 32.56 -9.91 33.49
C GLU A 107 31.50 -10.96 33.81
N VAL A 108 30.30 -10.84 33.24
CA VAL A 108 29.26 -11.88 33.34
C VAL A 108 29.05 -12.52 31.98
N LEU A 109 29.52 -13.75 31.85
CA LEU A 109 29.28 -14.56 30.66
C LEU A 109 27.83 -15.08 30.71
N VAL A 110 27.10 -14.94 29.61
CA VAL A 110 25.71 -15.41 29.47
C VAL A 110 25.48 -16.14 28.15
N HIS A 111 24.66 -17.19 28.20
CA HIS A 111 24.12 -17.86 27.02
C HIS A 111 22.61 -17.67 26.99
N THR A 112 22.12 -16.86 26.05
CA THR A 112 20.71 -16.50 25.99
C THR A 112 20.12 -16.53 24.59
N ARG A 113 18.81 -16.72 24.51
CA ARG A 113 17.99 -16.57 23.29
C ARG A 113 16.75 -15.76 23.60
N SER A 114 16.19 -15.15 22.56
CA SER A 114 14.87 -14.57 22.59
C SER A 114 13.83 -15.62 23.00
N GLY A 115 12.79 -15.17 23.69
CA GLY A 115 11.56 -15.96 23.83
C GLY A 115 10.68 -15.97 22.57
N SER A 116 11.11 -15.34 21.47
CA SER A 116 10.49 -15.38 20.13
C SER A 116 11.32 -16.25 19.18
N GLY A 117 10.66 -17.05 18.35
CA GLY A 117 11.33 -17.82 17.29
C GLY A 117 11.74 -16.98 16.07
N THR A 118 11.29 -15.72 15.99
CA THR A 118 11.43 -14.86 14.79
C THR A 118 11.86 -13.42 15.09
N SER A 119 12.17 -13.09 16.34
CA SER A 119 12.54 -11.72 16.75
C SER A 119 13.65 -11.75 17.79
N ASP A 120 14.68 -10.94 17.59
CA ASP A 120 15.75 -10.74 18.57
C ASP A 120 15.25 -9.95 19.78
N ARG A 121 15.90 -10.13 20.93
CA ARG A 121 15.62 -9.42 22.19
C ARG A 121 16.95 -9.00 22.83
N ALA A 122 16.89 -8.32 23.97
CA ALA A 122 18.08 -7.95 24.74
C ALA A 122 18.04 -8.54 26.16
N LEU A 123 19.22 -8.88 26.69
CA LEU A 123 19.45 -9.13 28.10
C LEU A 123 20.31 -7.98 28.66
N ALA A 124 19.75 -7.22 29.59
CA ALA A 124 20.37 -6.02 30.12
C ALA A 124 20.88 -6.23 31.54
N LEU A 125 22.06 -5.68 31.84
CA LEU A 125 22.68 -5.55 33.16
C LEU A 125 22.33 -4.20 33.76
N TYR A 126 21.86 -4.23 35.00
CA TYR A 126 21.49 -3.05 35.77
C TYR A 126 22.22 -3.01 37.11
N ASP A 127 22.57 -1.80 37.56
CA ASP A 127 23.11 -1.59 38.90
C ASP A 127 22.02 -1.65 39.99
N SER A 128 22.45 -1.52 41.25
CA SER A 128 21.54 -1.51 42.41
C SER A 128 20.50 -0.37 42.43
N THR A 129 20.68 0.67 41.62
CA THR A 129 19.73 1.79 41.46
C THR A 129 18.72 1.54 40.34
N GLY A 130 18.96 0.53 39.50
CA GLY A 130 18.17 0.22 38.31
C GLY A 130 18.65 0.95 37.06
N ALA A 131 19.83 1.58 37.09
CA ALA A 131 20.43 2.18 35.90
C ALA A 131 21.05 1.08 35.02
N LEU A 132 20.87 1.19 33.71
CA LEU A 132 21.48 0.29 32.72
C LEU A 132 23.01 0.47 32.75
N VAL A 133 23.73 -0.63 32.84
CA VAL A 133 25.19 -0.69 32.89
C VAL A 133 25.73 -1.23 31.57
N ASP A 134 25.16 -2.33 31.07
CA ASP A 134 25.55 -2.99 29.84
C ASP A 134 24.38 -3.83 29.28
N SER A 135 24.44 -4.26 28.03
CA SER A 135 23.43 -5.14 27.43
C SER A 135 23.99 -5.96 26.28
N VAL A 136 23.53 -7.20 26.18
CA VAL A 136 23.90 -8.12 25.09
C VAL A 136 22.66 -8.60 24.34
N PRO A 137 22.78 -8.94 23.05
CA PRO A 137 21.68 -9.47 22.28
C PRO A 137 21.28 -10.88 22.77
N ALA A 138 19.99 -11.15 22.70
CA ALA A 138 19.38 -12.46 22.85
C ALA A 138 18.63 -12.75 21.54
N LEU A 139 19.33 -13.30 20.56
CA LEU A 139 18.84 -13.52 19.19
C LEU A 139 17.61 -14.47 19.15
N ALA A 140 16.82 -14.39 18.08
CA ALA A 140 15.67 -15.24 17.78
C ALA A 140 16.01 -16.73 17.99
N ASP A 141 15.05 -17.48 18.51
CA ASP A 141 15.25 -18.87 18.95
C ASP A 141 15.29 -19.86 17.76
N ASP A 142 16.17 -19.64 16.77
CA ASP A 142 16.40 -20.52 15.60
C ASP A 142 17.15 -21.79 16.03
N ALA A 143 16.51 -22.95 15.85
CA ALA A 143 17.03 -24.26 16.25
C ALA A 143 18.35 -24.67 15.56
N GLY A 144 18.70 -24.07 14.41
CA GLY A 144 19.90 -24.43 13.62
C GLY A 144 21.20 -23.73 14.03
N VAL A 145 21.14 -22.72 14.91
CA VAL A 145 22.28 -21.86 15.23
C VAL A 145 22.76 -22.09 16.68
N PRO A 146 24.08 -22.20 16.94
CA PRO A 146 24.61 -22.24 18.30
C PRO A 146 24.28 -20.97 19.09
N ILE A 147 24.07 -21.08 20.41
CA ILE A 147 23.91 -19.92 21.30
C ILE A 147 25.25 -19.19 21.41
N ALA A 148 25.29 -17.91 21.07
CA ALA A 148 26.51 -17.12 21.22
C ALA A 148 26.91 -16.97 22.69
N THR A 149 28.21 -16.96 22.95
CA THR A 149 28.80 -16.55 24.22
C THR A 149 28.83 -15.05 24.27
N GLU A 150 27.96 -14.48 25.09
CA GLU A 150 27.90 -13.05 25.31
C GLU A 150 28.51 -12.70 26.68
N THR A 151 29.11 -11.52 26.79
CA THR A 151 29.72 -11.05 28.03
C THR A 151 29.15 -9.68 28.39
N LEU A 152 28.71 -9.54 29.65
CA LEU A 152 28.27 -8.27 30.23
C LEU A 152 29.35 -7.71 31.16
N ASP A 153 29.81 -6.49 30.90
CA ASP A 153 30.84 -5.81 31.67
C ASP A 153 30.33 -5.28 33.01
N VAL A 154 30.99 -5.66 34.10
CA VAL A 154 30.70 -5.17 35.46
C VAL A 154 31.83 -4.25 35.92
N PRO A 155 31.65 -2.92 35.87
CA PRO A 155 32.77 -1.97 35.91
C PRO A 155 33.41 -1.82 37.30
N ALA A 156 32.72 -2.20 38.38
CA ALA A 156 33.21 -2.06 39.74
C ALA A 156 32.45 -2.94 40.75
N ALA A 157 33.04 -3.09 41.94
CA ALA A 157 32.43 -3.73 43.09
C ALA A 157 31.02 -3.20 43.39
N GLY A 158 30.03 -4.08 43.54
CA GLY A 158 28.64 -3.69 43.75
C GLY A 158 27.63 -4.84 43.58
N SER A 159 26.36 -4.53 43.84
CA SER A 159 25.24 -5.45 43.56
C SER A 159 24.56 -5.08 42.26
N TYR A 160 24.28 -6.08 41.44
CA TYR A 160 23.75 -5.94 40.09
C TYR A 160 22.63 -6.95 39.84
N TRP A 161 21.85 -6.73 38.78
CA TRP A 161 20.89 -7.71 38.29
C TRP A 161 20.78 -7.67 36.76
N ILE A 162 20.53 -8.82 36.16
CA ILE A 162 20.29 -8.97 34.72
C ILE A 162 18.84 -9.34 34.45
N GLY A 163 18.21 -8.73 33.46
CA GLY A 163 16.83 -8.98 33.08
C GLY A 163 16.53 -8.43 31.68
N SER A 164 15.43 -8.88 31.08
CA SER A 164 15.04 -8.34 29.78
C SER A 164 14.32 -6.99 29.92
N PRO A 165 14.62 -5.98 29.09
CA PRO A 165 13.97 -4.67 29.17
C PRO A 165 12.53 -4.68 28.66
N SER A 166 12.20 -5.51 27.66
CA SER A 166 10.95 -5.39 26.89
C SER A 166 10.07 -6.65 26.88
N SER A 167 10.65 -7.84 26.80
CA SER A 167 9.89 -9.09 26.61
C SER A 167 10.62 -10.31 27.18
N GLY A 168 10.16 -11.54 26.96
CA GLY A 168 10.77 -12.72 27.58
C GLY A 168 12.13 -13.09 26.97
N VAL A 169 13.15 -13.32 27.79
CA VAL A 169 14.42 -13.92 27.36
C VAL A 169 14.57 -15.30 28.00
N ASN A 170 15.14 -16.23 27.23
CA ASN A 170 15.50 -17.57 27.65
C ASN A 170 16.98 -17.57 28.06
N VAL A 171 17.27 -17.86 29.32
CA VAL A 171 18.63 -17.95 29.87
C VAL A 171 19.01 -19.42 30.04
N TYR A 172 20.12 -19.83 29.43
CA TYR A 172 20.64 -21.19 29.51
C TYR A 172 21.79 -21.29 30.51
N TYR A 173 22.65 -20.26 30.56
CA TYR A 173 23.82 -20.21 31.43
C TYR A 173 24.16 -18.76 31.82
N ALA A 174 24.68 -18.56 33.04
CA ALA A 174 25.29 -17.31 33.47
C ALA A 174 26.44 -17.56 34.47
N GLU A 175 27.57 -16.87 34.33
CA GLU A 175 28.75 -17.00 35.20
C GLU A 175 29.44 -15.65 35.43
N VAL A 176 29.81 -15.35 36.67
CA VAL A 176 30.69 -14.21 36.98
C VAL A 176 32.15 -14.65 36.84
N THR A 177 32.93 -13.96 36.01
CA THR A 177 34.35 -14.24 35.72
C THR A 177 35.24 -13.04 36.06
N ASP A 178 36.54 -13.30 36.25
CA ASP A 178 37.55 -12.28 36.59
C ASP A 178 38.18 -11.56 35.37
N GLY A 179 37.66 -11.81 34.16
CA GLY A 179 38.15 -11.23 32.91
C GLY A 179 39.51 -11.77 32.43
N SER A 180 39.99 -12.92 32.93
CA SER A 180 41.25 -13.51 32.47
C SER A 180 41.08 -14.36 31.19
N THR A 181 41.59 -13.86 30.06
CA THR A 181 41.66 -14.62 28.80
C THR A 181 42.62 -15.81 28.92
N VAL A 182 42.17 -17.01 28.55
CA VAL A 182 43.02 -18.21 28.45
C VAL A 182 44.12 -17.98 27.40
N ASP A 183 45.39 -18.15 27.78
CA ASP A 183 46.55 -18.04 26.87
C ASP A 183 46.49 -19.19 25.82
N ARG A 184 46.05 -18.89 24.59
CA ARG A 184 45.94 -19.87 23.47
C ARG A 184 47.10 -19.77 22.49
N ALA A 185 47.40 -20.86 21.78
CA ALA A 185 48.32 -20.82 20.65
C ALA A 185 47.82 -19.84 19.55
N PRO A 186 48.71 -19.10 18.85
CA PRO A 186 48.31 -18.19 17.78
C PRO A 186 47.44 -18.89 16.74
N TRP A 187 46.36 -18.27 16.26
CA TRP A 187 45.45 -18.91 15.30
C TRP A 187 46.14 -19.34 14.01
N SER A 188 47.11 -18.54 13.55
CA SER A 188 48.02 -18.89 12.44
C SER A 188 48.84 -20.18 12.63
N SER A 189 48.90 -20.73 13.84
CA SER A 189 49.59 -21.99 14.15
C SER A 189 48.67 -23.22 14.14
N VAL A 190 47.35 -23.03 14.05
CA VAL A 190 46.38 -24.13 13.91
C VAL A 190 46.45 -24.67 12.48
N ALA A 191 46.58 -25.99 12.35
CA ALA A 191 46.63 -26.64 11.04
C ALA A 191 45.25 -26.64 10.38
N ALA A 192 45.20 -26.51 9.06
CA ALA A 192 43.95 -26.64 8.31
C ALA A 192 43.35 -28.04 8.49
N PRO A 193 42.01 -28.13 8.64
CA PRO A 193 41.37 -29.42 8.77
C PRO A 193 41.51 -30.23 7.47
N THR A 194 41.38 -31.55 7.57
CA THR A 194 41.21 -32.44 6.41
C THR A 194 39.92 -33.21 6.52
N VAL A 195 39.20 -33.35 5.41
CA VAL A 195 38.10 -34.32 5.31
C VAL A 195 38.73 -35.68 5.04
N ASP A 196 38.59 -36.60 5.99
CA ASP A 196 39.22 -37.91 5.95
C ASP A 196 38.35 -38.94 5.23
N ALA A 197 37.02 -38.85 5.42
CA ALA A 197 36.04 -39.69 4.73
C ALA A 197 34.66 -39.02 4.73
N VAL A 198 33.88 -39.28 3.68
CA VAL A 198 32.43 -39.01 3.65
C VAL A 198 31.75 -40.35 3.40
N ALA A 199 30.84 -40.75 4.27
CA ALA A 199 30.12 -42.01 4.18
C ALA A 199 28.66 -41.82 4.56
N LEU A 200 27.75 -42.68 4.08
CA LEU A 200 26.38 -42.69 4.59
C LEU A 200 26.38 -42.94 6.09
N ASP A 201 25.55 -42.21 6.82
CA ASP A 201 25.34 -42.48 8.24
C ASP A 201 24.74 -43.88 8.40
N PRO A 202 25.40 -44.80 9.11
CA PRO A 202 24.88 -46.15 9.29
C PRO A 202 23.61 -46.21 10.15
N THR A 203 23.27 -45.12 10.86
CA THR A 203 22.08 -44.98 11.69
C THR A 203 20.96 -44.19 11.02
N ASP A 204 21.30 -43.34 10.04
CA ASP A 204 20.34 -42.55 9.24
C ASP A 204 20.81 -42.43 7.78
N PRO A 205 20.41 -43.36 6.90
CA PRO A 205 20.86 -43.37 5.51
C PRO A 205 20.48 -42.11 4.70
N SER A 206 19.65 -41.21 5.24
CA SER A 206 19.37 -39.91 4.60
C SER A 206 20.49 -38.89 4.81
N ARG A 207 21.52 -39.24 5.58
CA ARG A 207 22.62 -38.37 5.97
C ARG A 207 23.97 -38.93 5.55
N LEU A 208 24.93 -38.03 5.41
CA LEU A 208 26.34 -38.29 5.19
C LEU A 208 27.12 -37.94 6.47
N VAL A 209 27.86 -38.89 7.02
CA VAL A 209 28.84 -38.65 8.07
C VAL A 209 30.18 -38.28 7.44
N VAL A 210 30.63 -37.08 7.78
CA VAL A 210 31.92 -36.49 7.41
C VAL A 210 32.89 -36.72 8.55
N SER A 211 33.85 -37.63 8.36
CA SER A 211 35.00 -37.76 9.27
C SER A 211 36.06 -36.72 8.89
N TYR A 212 36.58 -36.00 9.88
CA TYR A 212 37.60 -34.98 9.66
C TYR A 212 38.71 -35.05 10.70
N THR A 213 39.90 -34.59 10.32
CA THR A 213 41.01 -34.29 11.23
C THR A 213 41.10 -32.78 11.37
N GLY A 214 41.12 -32.27 12.59
CA GLY A 214 41.15 -30.85 12.91
C GLY A 214 41.17 -30.65 14.43
N LEU A 215 42.15 -29.89 14.93
CA LEU A 215 42.35 -29.72 16.37
C LEU A 215 41.29 -28.78 16.94
N LEU A 216 40.39 -29.31 17.79
CA LEU A 216 39.47 -28.57 18.65
C LEU A 216 39.96 -28.58 20.10
N GLY A 217 39.78 -27.46 20.80
CA GLY A 217 40.13 -27.29 22.22
C GLY A 217 41.09 -26.13 22.48
N THR A 218 41.74 -26.11 23.65
CA THR A 218 42.53 -24.96 24.15
C THR A 218 43.53 -24.42 23.13
N ASP A 219 44.32 -25.30 22.50
CA ASP A 219 45.33 -24.93 21.49
C ASP A 219 44.80 -24.97 20.05
N GLY A 220 43.55 -25.41 19.87
CA GLY A 220 42.86 -25.62 18.59
C GLY A 220 41.70 -24.65 18.37
N ALA A 221 40.83 -24.95 17.43
CA ALA A 221 39.62 -24.19 17.20
C ALA A 221 38.55 -24.48 18.26
N ASP A 222 37.50 -23.66 18.30
CA ASP A 222 36.36 -23.87 19.21
C ASP A 222 35.33 -24.79 18.55
N VAL A 223 35.12 -24.62 17.25
CA VAL A 223 34.11 -25.36 16.48
C VAL A 223 34.69 -25.84 15.16
N ALA A 224 34.30 -27.04 14.74
CA ALA A 224 34.45 -27.51 13.36
C ALA A 224 33.09 -27.49 12.67
N HIS A 225 33.00 -26.79 11.55
CA HIS A 225 31.83 -26.76 10.67
C HIS A 225 32.09 -27.65 9.45
N ALA A 226 31.10 -28.41 9.00
CA ALA A 226 31.10 -29.06 7.70
C ALA A 226 30.02 -28.44 6.82
N VAL A 227 30.31 -28.30 5.54
CA VAL A 227 29.41 -27.78 4.50
C VAL A 227 29.32 -28.83 3.40
N LEU A 228 28.10 -29.14 2.98
CA LEU A 228 27.77 -29.96 1.83
C LEU A 228 27.55 -29.04 0.62
N LEU A 229 28.16 -29.35 -0.50
CA LEU A 229 28.08 -28.60 -1.76
C LEU A 229 27.48 -29.49 -2.83
N ASP A 230 26.55 -28.97 -3.62
CA ASP A 230 25.99 -29.69 -4.77
C ASP A 230 26.94 -29.70 -5.98
N ALA A 231 26.47 -30.24 -7.11
CA ALA A 231 27.25 -30.38 -8.34
C ALA A 231 27.66 -29.03 -8.97
N ASP A 232 26.91 -27.96 -8.70
CA ASP A 232 27.18 -26.60 -9.19
C ASP A 232 28.04 -25.80 -8.20
N GLY A 233 28.34 -26.39 -7.03
CA GLY A 233 29.16 -25.79 -5.98
C GLY A 233 28.36 -24.91 -5.01
N ALA A 234 27.02 -24.96 -5.05
CA ALA A 234 26.17 -24.26 -4.09
C ALA A 234 26.05 -25.05 -2.77
N VAL A 235 25.84 -24.36 -1.66
CA VAL A 235 25.71 -24.99 -0.35
C VAL A 235 24.36 -25.69 -0.22
N ALA A 236 24.40 -27.02 -0.08
CA ALA A 236 23.24 -27.88 0.06
C ALA A 236 22.87 -28.16 1.54
N ASP A 237 23.85 -28.19 2.45
CA ASP A 237 23.64 -28.36 3.91
C ASP A 237 24.87 -27.90 4.73
N ARG A 238 24.69 -27.68 6.04
CA ARG A 238 25.78 -27.37 6.99
C ARG A 238 25.51 -27.95 8.38
N ALA A 239 26.56 -28.40 9.06
CA ALA A 239 26.50 -28.86 10.45
C ALA A 239 27.83 -28.60 11.18
N PHE A 240 27.88 -28.77 12.50
CA PHE A 240 29.09 -28.52 13.27
C PHE A 240 29.27 -29.44 14.47
N THR A 241 30.48 -29.48 15.04
CA THR A 241 30.80 -30.08 16.33
C THR A 241 31.84 -29.23 17.08
N ALA A 242 31.77 -29.24 18.40
CA ALA A 242 32.69 -28.52 19.29
C ALA A 242 33.40 -29.47 20.28
N THR A 243 33.48 -30.76 19.93
CA THR A 243 34.12 -31.75 20.81
C THR A 243 35.64 -31.65 20.70
N ASP A 244 36.30 -31.30 21.81
CA ASP A 244 37.76 -31.31 21.92
C ASP A 244 38.37 -32.61 21.39
N GLY A 245 39.39 -32.48 20.54
CA GLY A 245 40.01 -33.62 19.88
C GLY A 245 40.85 -33.21 18.68
N ASP A 246 41.65 -34.13 18.16
CA ASP A 246 42.40 -33.94 16.92
C ASP A 246 41.62 -34.34 15.66
N SER A 247 40.44 -34.93 15.84
CA SER A 247 39.56 -35.42 14.78
C SER A 247 38.13 -35.57 15.30
N GLY A 248 37.16 -35.62 14.37
CA GLY A 248 35.75 -35.74 14.69
C GLY A 248 34.91 -36.21 13.52
N THR A 249 33.61 -36.30 13.76
CA THR A 249 32.61 -36.62 12.73
C THR A 249 31.47 -35.62 12.75
N ILE A 250 31.03 -35.15 11.59
CA ILE A 250 29.91 -34.20 11.42
C ILE A 250 28.93 -34.80 10.42
N ALA A 251 27.64 -34.89 10.76
CA ALA A 251 26.63 -35.46 9.87
C ALA A 251 25.88 -34.36 9.10
N LEU A 252 25.83 -34.48 7.77
CA LEU A 252 25.17 -33.57 6.82
C LEU A 252 24.01 -34.28 6.12
N THR A 253 22.97 -33.57 5.70
CA THR A 253 21.73 -34.09 5.11
C THR A 253 21.56 -33.56 3.68
N PRO A 254 21.86 -34.35 2.64
CA PRO A 254 21.65 -33.91 1.27
C PRO A 254 20.15 -33.73 0.93
N PRO A 255 19.75 -32.66 0.21
CA PRO A 255 18.34 -32.36 -0.07
C PRO A 255 17.72 -33.23 -1.19
N ALA A 256 18.53 -33.83 -2.05
CA ALA A 256 18.09 -34.67 -3.16
C ALA A 256 19.14 -35.73 -3.52
N SER A 257 18.78 -36.73 -4.33
CA SER A 257 19.73 -37.63 -4.97
C SER A 257 20.61 -36.85 -5.94
N GLY A 258 21.92 -37.07 -5.88
CA GLY A 258 22.88 -36.32 -6.68
C GLY A 258 24.32 -36.57 -6.27
N THR A 259 25.26 -35.89 -6.92
CA THR A 259 26.67 -35.88 -6.52
C THR A 259 26.94 -34.66 -5.65
N TYR A 260 27.66 -34.85 -4.55
CA TYR A 260 27.99 -33.78 -3.62
C TYR A 260 29.48 -33.71 -3.34
N ALA A 261 29.94 -32.56 -2.86
CA ALA A 261 31.25 -32.38 -2.26
C ALA A 261 31.09 -31.87 -0.82
N VAL A 262 32.10 -32.07 0.02
CA VAL A 262 32.11 -31.62 1.42
C VAL A 262 33.35 -30.81 1.70
N GLN A 263 33.20 -29.78 2.51
CA GLN A 263 34.30 -29.00 3.05
C GLN A 263 34.12 -28.81 4.55
N VAL A 264 35.18 -29.01 5.34
CA VAL A 264 35.23 -28.71 6.77
C VAL A 264 36.01 -27.43 7.01
N SER A 265 35.53 -26.56 7.89
CA SER A 265 36.22 -25.37 8.39
C SER A 265 36.31 -25.40 9.91
N LEU A 266 37.37 -24.81 10.45
CA LEU A 266 37.57 -24.63 11.88
C LEU A 266 37.40 -23.15 12.22
N THR A 267 36.64 -22.84 13.26
CA THR A 267 36.37 -21.47 13.75
C THR A 267 36.77 -21.34 15.21
N ARG A 268 37.25 -20.16 15.58
CA ARG A 268 37.66 -19.82 16.93
C ARG A 268 37.09 -18.45 17.29
N SER A 269 36.49 -18.34 18.47
CA SER A 269 35.95 -17.09 18.99
C SER A 269 37.05 -16.02 19.02
N GLY A 270 36.73 -14.83 18.47
CA GLY A 270 37.65 -13.71 18.31
C GLY A 270 38.54 -13.75 17.06
N GLU A 271 38.49 -14.80 16.25
CA GLU A 271 39.25 -14.91 14.99
C GLU A 271 38.31 -14.70 13.78
N ALA A 272 38.68 -13.78 12.88
CA ALA A 272 37.84 -13.38 11.76
C ALA A 272 37.75 -14.44 10.64
N ASP A 273 38.82 -15.21 10.43
CA ASP A 273 38.93 -16.17 9.33
C ASP A 273 38.83 -17.61 9.83
N ALA A 274 37.93 -18.38 9.22
CA ALA A 274 37.90 -19.83 9.42
C ALA A 274 39.06 -20.51 8.69
N ILE A 275 39.64 -21.56 9.27
CA ILE A 275 40.65 -22.37 8.59
C ILE A 275 39.95 -23.52 7.87
N VAL A 276 40.02 -23.51 6.54
CA VAL A 276 39.19 -24.37 5.68
C VAL A 276 39.99 -25.49 5.01
N SER A 277 39.41 -26.69 4.96
CA SER A 277 39.95 -27.84 4.23
C SER A 277 39.81 -27.72 2.71
N ALA A 278 40.50 -28.59 1.96
CA ALA A 278 40.15 -28.83 0.56
C ALA A 278 38.81 -29.55 0.45
N GLN A 279 38.04 -29.30 -0.61
CA GLN A 279 36.80 -30.02 -0.89
C GLN A 279 37.09 -31.52 -1.15
N ALA A 280 36.28 -32.38 -0.55
CA ALA A 280 36.29 -33.82 -0.77
C ALA A 280 35.01 -34.26 -1.46
N ASP A 281 35.13 -35.14 -2.47
CA ASP A 281 33.98 -35.75 -3.15
C ASP A 281 33.21 -36.67 -2.18
N ALA A 282 31.90 -36.46 -2.06
CA ALA A 282 31.01 -37.28 -1.26
C ALA A 282 30.43 -38.47 -2.04
N GLY A 283 30.71 -38.56 -3.35
CA GLY A 283 30.15 -39.56 -4.25
C GLY A 283 28.68 -39.29 -4.61
N ALA A 284 28.07 -40.25 -5.31
CA ALA A 284 26.65 -40.19 -5.63
C ALA A 284 25.82 -40.61 -4.40
N PHE A 285 25.04 -39.67 -3.89
CA PHE A 285 24.03 -39.89 -2.86
C PHE A 285 22.69 -40.20 -3.52
N ALA A 286 21.98 -41.18 -2.97
CA ALA A 286 20.59 -41.44 -3.31
C ALA A 286 19.75 -41.19 -2.06
N LEU A 287 18.85 -40.22 -2.12
CA LEU A 287 17.94 -39.93 -1.02
C LEU A 287 17.11 -41.21 -0.76
N PRO A 288 17.09 -41.75 0.47
CA PRO A 288 16.22 -42.88 0.76
C PRO A 288 14.78 -42.50 0.50
N LEU A 289 14.06 -43.32 -0.28
CA LEU A 289 12.61 -43.13 -0.40
C LEU A 289 11.97 -43.27 0.97
N VAL A 290 11.01 -42.39 1.26
CA VAL A 290 10.16 -42.49 2.45
C VAL A 290 8.80 -43.04 2.03
N GLY A 291 8.21 -43.87 2.87
CA GLY A 291 6.86 -44.36 2.64
C GLY A 291 5.84 -43.21 2.77
N PRO A 292 4.99 -42.95 1.78
CA PRO A 292 4.01 -41.86 1.84
C PRO A 292 2.97 -42.09 2.93
N GLU A 293 2.57 -41.01 3.59
CA GLU A 293 1.48 -41.00 4.56
C GLU A 293 0.15 -40.68 3.86
N ILE A 294 -0.87 -41.48 4.15
CA ILE A 294 -2.22 -41.28 3.64
C ILE A 294 -2.82 -40.06 4.33
N SER A 295 -3.14 -39.02 3.56
CA SER A 295 -3.75 -37.77 4.03
C SER A 295 -5.27 -37.85 4.07
N GLY A 296 -5.87 -38.81 3.37
CA GLY A 296 -7.30 -39.05 3.39
C GLY A 296 -7.63 -40.44 2.84
N ALA A 297 -8.63 -41.08 3.42
CA ALA A 297 -9.22 -42.28 2.83
C ALA A 297 -10.73 -42.24 3.07
N LEU A 298 -11.49 -42.12 1.99
CA LEU A 298 -12.94 -41.98 2.04
C LEU A 298 -13.60 -43.07 1.22
N THR A 299 -14.69 -43.65 1.74
CA THR A 299 -15.51 -44.61 1.00
C THR A 299 -16.25 -43.89 -0.12
N THR A 300 -15.76 -43.92 -1.36
CA THR A 300 -16.31 -43.14 -2.48
C THR A 300 -17.36 -43.86 -3.32
N ALA A 301 -17.49 -45.18 -3.20
CA ALA A 301 -18.61 -45.92 -3.82
C ALA A 301 -19.02 -47.11 -2.97
N VAL A 302 -20.32 -47.43 -2.95
CA VAL A 302 -20.83 -48.66 -2.32
C VAL A 302 -21.78 -49.38 -3.28
N SER A 303 -21.48 -50.65 -3.58
CA SER A 303 -22.33 -51.49 -4.44
C SER A 303 -22.27 -52.95 -4.01
N GLY A 304 -23.44 -53.58 -3.83
CA GLY A 304 -23.53 -55.02 -3.53
C GLY A 304 -22.83 -55.46 -2.22
N GLY A 305 -22.77 -54.58 -1.21
CA GLY A 305 -22.04 -54.82 0.05
C GLY A 305 -20.52 -54.69 -0.07
N LYS A 306 -20.05 -54.07 -1.17
CA LYS A 306 -18.65 -53.75 -1.42
C LYS A 306 -18.45 -52.25 -1.54
N GLY A 307 -17.41 -51.73 -0.89
CA GLY A 307 -16.97 -50.35 -0.96
C GLY A 307 -15.78 -50.16 -1.91
N THR A 308 -15.71 -48.98 -2.53
CA THR A 308 -14.48 -48.39 -3.06
C THR A 308 -14.03 -47.33 -2.08
N VAL A 309 -12.74 -47.30 -1.76
CA VAL A 309 -12.14 -46.23 -0.95
C VAL A 309 -11.17 -45.46 -1.83
N THR A 310 -11.40 -44.16 -1.99
CA THR A 310 -10.40 -43.26 -2.58
C THR A 310 -9.41 -42.88 -1.50
N VAL A 311 -8.13 -43.07 -1.80
CA VAL A 311 -7.01 -42.83 -0.90
C VAL A 311 -6.18 -41.71 -1.48
N ASP A 312 -5.91 -40.68 -0.68
CA ASP A 312 -5.06 -39.54 -1.00
C ASP A 312 -3.82 -39.56 -0.11
N TRP A 313 -2.67 -39.13 -0.63
CA TRP A 313 -1.42 -39.06 0.11
C TRP A 313 -0.53 -37.91 -0.35
N ALA A 314 0.41 -37.50 0.50
CA ALA A 314 1.46 -36.56 0.09
C ALA A 314 2.43 -37.22 -0.90
N ALA A 315 2.86 -36.49 -1.93
CA ALA A 315 3.92 -36.97 -2.81
C ALA A 315 5.20 -37.30 -1.99
N THR A 316 5.86 -38.40 -2.30
CA THR A 316 7.19 -38.76 -1.79
C THR A 316 8.25 -38.16 -2.71
N PRO A 317 9.31 -37.51 -2.21
CA PRO A 317 10.37 -36.96 -3.05
C PRO A 317 10.97 -38.05 -3.92
N GLU A 318 11.11 -37.75 -5.21
CA GLU A 318 11.73 -38.63 -6.22
C GLU A 318 11.01 -39.96 -6.48
N ALA A 319 9.81 -40.18 -5.91
CA ALA A 319 9.00 -41.33 -6.27
C ALA A 319 8.44 -41.15 -7.70
N GLU A 320 8.65 -42.17 -8.52
CA GLU A 320 8.19 -42.22 -9.91
C GLU A 320 6.76 -42.77 -10.00
N THR A 321 6.44 -43.74 -9.14
CA THR A 321 5.11 -44.40 -9.06
C THR A 321 4.80 -44.86 -7.64
N TYR A 322 3.53 -45.20 -7.38
CA TYR A 322 3.05 -45.74 -6.11
C TYR A 322 2.23 -47.02 -6.30
N THR A 323 2.24 -47.87 -5.28
CA THR A 323 1.34 -49.02 -5.13
C THR A 323 0.51 -48.84 -3.87
N VAL A 324 -0.80 -49.04 -3.94
CA VAL A 324 -1.68 -49.08 -2.75
C VAL A 324 -1.93 -50.53 -2.36
N GLU A 325 -1.65 -50.86 -1.12
CA GLU A 325 -1.84 -52.20 -0.56
C GLU A 325 -2.91 -52.19 0.54
N THR A 326 -3.60 -53.32 0.68
CA THR A 326 -4.68 -53.52 1.66
C THR A 326 -4.42 -54.75 2.53
N SER A 327 -4.84 -54.69 3.79
CA SER A 327 -4.88 -55.82 4.71
C SER A 327 -6.12 -55.76 5.61
N THR A 328 -6.64 -56.91 6.03
CA THR A 328 -7.75 -57.01 7.00
C THR A 328 -7.30 -57.35 8.42
N ASP A 329 -6.05 -57.75 8.61
CA ASP A 329 -5.46 -58.12 9.90
C ASP A 329 -4.18 -57.35 10.23
N GLY A 330 -3.72 -56.51 9.30
CA GLY A 330 -2.49 -55.71 9.42
C GLY A 330 -1.20 -56.53 9.29
N VAL A 331 -1.30 -57.84 9.00
CA VAL A 331 -0.14 -58.75 8.95
C VAL A 331 0.23 -59.12 7.52
N ASP A 332 -0.76 -59.44 6.68
CA ASP A 332 -0.56 -59.80 5.27
C ASP A 332 -1.18 -58.72 4.36
N PHE A 333 -0.34 -57.84 3.80
CA PHE A 333 -0.77 -56.83 2.83
C PHE A 333 -0.77 -57.39 1.40
N THR A 334 -1.78 -57.02 0.61
CA THR A 334 -1.91 -57.38 -0.80
C THR A 334 -2.08 -56.14 -1.66
N THR A 335 -1.40 -56.12 -2.81
CA THR A 335 -1.54 -55.05 -3.80
C THR A 335 -2.98 -54.92 -4.27
N ALA A 336 -3.57 -53.75 -4.05
CA ALA A 336 -4.89 -53.41 -4.53
C ALA A 336 -4.81 -52.58 -5.82
N VAL A 337 -3.89 -51.61 -5.87
CA VAL A 337 -3.64 -50.74 -7.03
C VAL A 337 -2.14 -50.61 -7.24
N ASP A 338 -1.68 -50.63 -8.48
CA ASP A 338 -0.25 -50.60 -8.81
C ASP A 338 0.07 -49.56 -9.89
N GLY A 339 1.29 -49.01 -9.88
CA GLY A 339 1.79 -48.09 -10.90
C GLY A 339 1.12 -46.70 -10.92
N VAL A 340 0.60 -46.22 -9.79
CA VAL A 340 -0.06 -44.91 -9.68
C VAL A 340 0.98 -43.80 -9.85
N THR A 341 0.75 -42.84 -10.75
CA THR A 341 1.70 -41.73 -10.99
C THR A 341 1.31 -40.42 -10.29
N GLY A 342 0.08 -40.35 -9.76
CA GLY A 342 -0.40 -39.27 -8.92
C GLY A 342 -0.40 -39.64 -7.44
N THR A 343 -1.05 -38.81 -6.65
CA THR A 343 -1.15 -38.90 -5.19
C THR A 343 -2.52 -39.37 -4.70
N THR A 344 -3.30 -39.97 -5.61
CA THR A 344 -4.65 -40.45 -5.35
C THR A 344 -4.86 -41.79 -6.05
N ALA A 345 -5.57 -42.73 -5.42
CA ALA A 345 -6.01 -43.97 -6.06
C ALA A 345 -7.30 -44.54 -5.46
N GLU A 346 -8.07 -45.25 -6.30
CA GLU A 346 -9.29 -45.94 -5.89
C GLU A 346 -9.04 -47.42 -5.57
N VAL A 347 -9.31 -47.80 -4.33
CA VAL A 347 -9.22 -49.18 -3.82
C VAL A 347 -10.60 -49.81 -3.85
N THR A 348 -10.88 -50.65 -4.83
CA THR A 348 -12.22 -51.24 -5.06
C THR A 348 -12.41 -52.61 -4.38
N GLY A 349 -13.66 -53.00 -4.12
CA GLY A 349 -14.03 -54.37 -3.73
C GLY A 349 -13.87 -54.70 -2.23
N LEU A 350 -13.64 -53.68 -1.40
CA LEU A 350 -13.55 -53.79 0.06
C LEU A 350 -14.92 -54.15 0.66
N VAL A 351 -15.01 -54.87 1.77
CA VAL A 351 -16.30 -55.19 2.41
C VAL A 351 -16.78 -53.98 3.21
N THR A 352 -18.00 -53.51 2.96
CA THR A 352 -18.59 -52.42 3.74
C THR A 352 -18.85 -52.81 5.20
N GLY A 353 -18.63 -51.88 6.12
CA GLY A 353 -18.72 -52.10 7.57
C GLY A 353 -17.52 -52.83 8.17
N ALA A 354 -16.50 -53.16 7.36
CA ALA A 354 -15.25 -53.76 7.82
C ALA A 354 -14.14 -52.71 7.85
N THR A 355 -13.21 -52.89 8.79
CA THR A 355 -12.01 -52.06 8.89
C THR A 355 -10.88 -52.72 8.09
N TYR A 356 -10.20 -51.92 7.29
CA TYR A 356 -9.01 -52.29 6.56
C TYR A 356 -7.82 -51.45 7.04
N GLN A 357 -6.64 -52.00 6.86
CA GLN A 357 -5.39 -51.25 6.93
C GLN A 357 -4.93 -51.02 5.49
N LEU A 358 -4.79 -49.76 5.11
CA LEU A 358 -4.23 -49.32 3.83
C LEU A 358 -2.79 -48.92 4.03
N ARG A 359 -1.95 -49.06 3.02
CA ARG A 359 -0.66 -48.36 2.98
C ARG A 359 -0.28 -48.10 1.55
N VAL A 360 0.53 -47.07 1.36
CA VAL A 360 1.04 -46.70 0.03
C VAL A 360 2.54 -47.00 -0.01
N VAL A 361 3.00 -47.59 -1.11
CA VAL A 361 4.41 -47.91 -1.37
C VAL A 361 4.88 -46.99 -2.47
N ALA A 362 5.84 -46.11 -2.19
CA ALA A 362 6.52 -45.31 -3.19
C ALA A 362 7.60 -46.13 -3.91
N HIS A 363 7.80 -45.89 -5.20
CA HIS A 363 8.81 -46.57 -6.03
C HIS A 363 9.64 -45.57 -6.84
N ARG A 364 10.95 -45.83 -6.95
CA ARG A 364 11.91 -45.11 -7.81
C ARG A 364 12.85 -46.14 -8.43
N GLY A 365 12.63 -46.47 -9.70
CA GLY A 365 13.35 -47.57 -10.36
C GLY A 365 13.16 -48.92 -9.65
N ALA A 366 14.23 -49.45 -9.03
CA ALA A 366 14.20 -50.70 -8.26
C ALA A 366 14.05 -50.47 -6.74
N ASP A 367 14.13 -49.22 -6.27
CA ASP A 367 13.95 -48.87 -4.87
C ASP A 367 12.47 -48.69 -4.56
N SER A 368 12.06 -49.07 -3.35
CA SER A 368 10.71 -48.86 -2.87
C SER A 368 10.68 -48.57 -1.38
N ALA A 369 9.77 -47.71 -0.92
CA ALA A 369 9.54 -47.43 0.49
C ALA A 369 8.05 -47.51 0.83
N THR A 370 7.74 -48.22 1.91
CA THR A 370 6.38 -48.52 2.33
C THR A 370 5.93 -47.58 3.44
N GLY A 371 4.82 -46.89 3.23
CA GLY A 371 4.17 -46.01 4.20
C GLY A 371 3.59 -46.78 5.38
N ALA A 372 3.29 -46.05 6.45
CA ALA A 372 2.62 -46.61 7.61
C ALA A 372 1.22 -47.12 7.25
N PRO A 373 0.76 -48.20 7.89
CA PRO A 373 -0.64 -48.60 7.83
C PRO A 373 -1.56 -47.48 8.31
N PHE A 374 -2.53 -47.12 7.48
CA PHE A 374 -3.65 -46.22 7.77
C PHE A 374 -4.91 -47.04 7.95
N GLU A 375 -5.54 -46.91 9.12
CA GLU A 375 -6.79 -47.61 9.39
C GLU A 375 -7.95 -46.89 8.70
N VAL A 376 -8.67 -47.59 7.84
CA VAL A 376 -9.90 -47.10 7.23
C VAL A 376 -11.06 -48.00 7.61
N ALA A 377 -12.10 -47.42 8.19
CA ALA A 377 -13.38 -48.09 8.29
C ALA A 377 -14.10 -47.90 6.96
N VAL A 378 -14.34 -48.98 6.21
CA VAL A 378 -15.08 -48.88 4.96
C VAL A 378 -16.54 -48.66 5.33
N ALA A 379 -17.04 -47.46 5.10
CA ALA A 379 -18.39 -47.10 5.46
C ALA A 379 -19.41 -47.97 4.70
N THR A 380 -20.61 -48.06 5.27
CA THR A 380 -21.74 -48.73 4.60
C THR A 380 -22.40 -47.85 3.54
N GLU A 381 -22.02 -46.58 3.49
CA GLU A 381 -22.52 -45.55 2.59
C GLU A 381 -21.32 -44.71 2.11
N VAL A 382 -21.53 -43.87 1.09
CA VAL A 382 -20.46 -43.06 0.51
C VAL A 382 -20.12 -41.89 1.44
N GLU A 383 -18.85 -41.71 1.75
CA GLU A 383 -18.31 -40.59 2.53
C GLU A 383 -17.82 -39.50 1.56
N ARG A 384 -18.41 -38.31 1.64
CA ARG A 384 -18.17 -37.22 0.67
C ARG A 384 -17.45 -36.00 1.25
N TRP A 385 -17.35 -35.89 2.58
CA TRP A 385 -17.00 -34.64 3.26
C TRP A 385 -15.57 -34.62 3.83
N SER A 386 -14.96 -33.44 3.85
CA SER A 386 -13.60 -33.18 4.36
C SER A 386 -13.51 -31.81 5.02
N THR A 387 -12.52 -31.59 5.89
CA THR A 387 -12.24 -30.30 6.54
C THR A 387 -10.90 -29.71 6.10
N THR A 388 -10.82 -28.40 5.95
CA THR A 388 -9.55 -27.67 5.73
C THR A 388 -9.67 -26.18 6.08
N GLU A 389 -8.58 -25.43 5.94
CA GLU A 389 -8.59 -23.97 5.81
C GLU A 389 -8.00 -23.61 4.45
N VAL A 390 -8.55 -22.60 3.77
CA VAL A 390 -8.10 -22.15 2.44
C VAL A 390 -8.05 -20.64 2.39
N GLY A 391 -7.26 -20.09 1.46
CA GLY A 391 -7.29 -18.66 1.22
C GLY A 391 -6.45 -17.85 2.19
N SER A 392 -6.59 -16.53 2.08
CA SER A 392 -5.83 -15.56 2.84
C SER A 392 -5.83 -15.88 4.33
N ASN A 393 -4.64 -15.98 4.92
CA ASN A 393 -4.40 -16.35 6.31
C ASN A 393 -4.89 -17.77 6.71
N ALA A 394 -4.96 -18.73 5.79
CA ALA A 394 -5.16 -20.13 6.15
C ALA A 394 -4.12 -20.60 7.18
N ASN A 395 -4.53 -21.49 8.10
CA ASN A 395 -3.74 -22.01 9.22
C ASN A 395 -3.33 -20.97 10.27
N SER A 396 -3.98 -19.79 10.30
CA SER A 396 -3.69 -18.73 11.28
C SER A 396 -4.27 -19.01 12.68
N GLY A 397 -5.08 -20.07 12.84
CA GLY A 397 -5.59 -20.54 14.12
C GLY A 397 -7.08 -20.87 14.08
N GLY A 398 -7.55 -21.62 15.09
CA GLY A 398 -8.93 -22.13 15.14
C GLY A 398 -9.04 -23.59 14.68
N GLY A 399 -10.25 -24.03 14.36
CA GLY A 399 -10.46 -25.32 13.69
C GLY A 399 -11.92 -25.64 13.38
N VAL A 400 -12.11 -26.67 12.56
CA VAL A 400 -13.41 -27.25 12.23
C VAL A 400 -13.57 -28.59 12.94
N THR A 401 -14.67 -28.77 13.67
CA THR A 401 -14.96 -29.99 14.42
C THR A 401 -16.29 -30.59 13.95
N ASP A 402 -16.25 -31.80 13.41
CA ASP A 402 -17.44 -32.66 13.33
C ASP A 402 -17.68 -33.28 14.72
N ASN A 403 -18.81 -32.94 15.33
CA ASN A 403 -19.12 -33.36 16.70
C ASN A 403 -19.62 -34.82 16.79
N GLY A 404 -19.82 -35.49 15.66
CA GLY A 404 -20.30 -36.88 15.58
C GLY A 404 -21.78 -37.06 15.93
N ASP A 405 -22.51 -35.96 16.14
CA ASP A 405 -23.97 -35.93 16.37
C ASP A 405 -24.74 -35.30 15.19
N GLY A 406 -24.05 -35.06 14.07
CA GLY A 406 -24.57 -34.38 12.89
C GLY A 406 -24.28 -32.88 12.84
N THR A 407 -23.77 -32.29 13.93
CA THR A 407 -23.42 -30.86 13.98
C THR A 407 -21.94 -30.61 13.67
N ILE A 408 -21.66 -29.47 13.03
CA ILE A 408 -20.29 -29.03 12.69
C ILE A 408 -20.01 -27.69 13.37
N THR A 409 -18.92 -27.58 14.12
CA THR A 409 -18.51 -26.34 14.77
C THR A 409 -17.27 -25.75 14.09
N PHE A 410 -17.39 -24.50 13.66
CA PHE A 410 -16.29 -23.66 13.18
C PHE A 410 -15.86 -22.73 14.31
N ASP A 411 -14.69 -22.97 14.89
CA ASP A 411 -14.03 -22.03 15.81
C ASP A 411 -13.03 -21.20 15.03
N ALA A 412 -13.49 -20.08 14.46
CA ALA A 412 -12.66 -19.13 13.75
C ALA A 412 -12.22 -17.97 14.67
N LYS A 413 -12.37 -18.09 15.99
CA LYS A 413 -12.15 -16.96 16.92
C LYS A 413 -10.70 -16.52 16.97
N ALA A 414 -9.78 -17.49 16.90
CA ALA A 414 -8.34 -17.26 16.79
C ALA A 414 -7.85 -17.19 15.33
N SER A 415 -8.73 -17.48 14.36
CA SER A 415 -8.40 -17.40 12.94
C SER A 415 -8.33 -15.94 12.48
N SER A 416 -7.38 -15.67 11.59
CA SER A 416 -7.22 -14.40 10.87
C SER A 416 -7.65 -14.48 9.41
N THR A 417 -8.26 -15.61 8.99
CA THR A 417 -8.93 -15.78 7.69
C THR A 417 -9.96 -14.68 7.43
N LYS A 418 -10.28 -14.32 6.19
CA LYS A 418 -11.17 -13.18 5.91
C LYS A 418 -11.99 -13.39 4.65
N LEU A 419 -13.27 -13.02 4.70
CA LEU A 419 -14.04 -12.75 3.48
C LEU A 419 -13.93 -11.26 3.21
N ALA A 420 -13.07 -10.87 2.27
CA ALA A 420 -12.73 -9.46 2.02
C ALA A 420 -13.06 -9.04 0.58
N SER A 421 -12.80 -7.76 0.29
CA SER A 421 -13.08 -7.16 -1.01
C SER A 421 -12.05 -7.48 -2.08
N SER A 422 -10.80 -7.75 -1.70
CA SER A 422 -9.71 -8.07 -2.62
C SER A 422 -9.35 -9.56 -2.68
N GLU A 423 -9.63 -10.32 -1.62
CA GLU A 423 -9.23 -11.73 -1.49
C GLU A 423 -10.09 -12.45 -0.45
N ASP A 424 -10.11 -13.78 -0.52
CA ASP A 424 -10.86 -14.62 0.42
C ASP A 424 -9.96 -15.61 1.15
N GLY A 425 -10.34 -15.93 2.38
CA GLY A 425 -9.87 -17.06 3.16
C GLY A 425 -10.84 -17.44 4.25
N PHE A 426 -10.96 -18.74 4.53
CA PHE A 426 -11.98 -19.29 5.41
C PHE A 426 -11.65 -20.72 5.86
N GLN A 427 -12.25 -21.11 6.98
CA GLN A 427 -12.37 -22.52 7.39
C GLN A 427 -13.47 -23.19 6.56
N TYR A 428 -13.25 -24.44 6.16
CA TYR A 428 -14.12 -25.11 5.19
C TYR A 428 -14.42 -26.56 5.56
N PHE A 429 -15.71 -26.90 5.62
CA PHE A 429 -16.18 -28.29 5.63
C PHE A 429 -16.90 -28.55 4.31
N TYR A 430 -16.32 -29.37 3.43
CA TYR A 430 -16.63 -29.37 2.01
C TYR A 430 -16.66 -30.76 1.38
N THR A 431 -17.23 -30.83 0.19
CA THR A 431 -17.16 -31.97 -0.74
C THR A 431 -16.79 -31.51 -2.15
N LYS A 432 -16.22 -32.41 -2.95
CA LYS A 432 -15.91 -32.18 -4.36
C LYS A 432 -17.10 -32.60 -5.22
N VAL A 433 -17.47 -31.78 -6.20
CA VAL A 433 -18.57 -32.04 -7.13
C VAL A 433 -18.00 -32.12 -8.56
N ASP A 434 -18.44 -33.13 -9.30
CA ASP A 434 -18.15 -33.25 -10.74
C ASP A 434 -19.25 -32.53 -11.52
N PRO A 435 -18.94 -31.39 -12.17
CA PRO A 435 -19.93 -30.56 -12.84
C PRO A 435 -20.62 -31.27 -13.99
N THR A 436 -20.02 -32.33 -14.55
CA THR A 436 -20.53 -33.08 -15.69
C THR A 436 -21.54 -34.15 -15.31
N THR A 437 -21.54 -34.56 -14.04
CA THR A 437 -22.41 -35.66 -13.54
C THR A 437 -23.31 -35.23 -12.40
N GLU A 438 -23.06 -34.09 -11.75
CA GLU A 438 -23.80 -33.66 -10.56
C GLU A 438 -24.16 -32.16 -10.60
N ASN A 439 -25.46 -31.89 -10.55
CA ASN A 439 -26.02 -30.71 -9.92
C ASN A 439 -26.26 -31.00 -8.44
N PHE A 440 -26.30 -29.98 -7.59
CA PHE A 440 -26.37 -30.18 -6.14
C PHE A 440 -27.31 -29.19 -5.46
N THR A 441 -27.83 -29.59 -4.31
CA THR A 441 -28.44 -28.71 -3.32
C THR A 441 -27.79 -28.98 -1.96
N LEU A 442 -27.30 -27.94 -1.30
CA LEU A 442 -26.82 -27.96 0.08
C LEU A 442 -27.68 -27.01 0.90
N ASP A 443 -28.39 -27.56 1.88
CA ASP A 443 -29.16 -26.81 2.88
C ASP A 443 -28.40 -26.84 4.20
N ALA A 444 -28.29 -25.72 4.93
CA ALA A 444 -27.63 -25.69 6.24
C ALA A 444 -28.14 -24.57 7.16
N THR A 445 -28.37 -24.92 8.43
CA THR A 445 -28.74 -23.99 9.51
C THR A 445 -27.52 -23.63 10.35
N PHE A 446 -27.13 -22.35 10.30
CA PHE A 446 -26.00 -21.76 11.03
C PHE A 446 -26.48 -21.05 12.29
N ARG A 447 -25.91 -21.41 13.44
CA ARG A 447 -26.12 -20.72 14.73
C ARG A 447 -24.84 -20.01 15.16
N VAL A 448 -24.91 -18.69 15.36
CA VAL A 448 -23.77 -17.88 15.80
C VAL A 448 -23.55 -18.08 17.30
N ASP A 449 -22.47 -18.77 17.66
CA ASP A 449 -22.07 -19.04 19.05
C ASP A 449 -21.42 -17.84 19.72
N ASP A 450 -20.49 -17.19 19.02
CA ASP A 450 -19.75 -16.05 19.52
C ASP A 450 -19.43 -15.09 18.37
N ALA A 451 -19.84 -13.83 18.51
CA ALA A 451 -19.51 -12.75 17.59
C ALA A 451 -19.11 -11.47 18.34
N SER A 452 -18.53 -11.64 19.53
CA SER A 452 -18.12 -10.54 20.42
C SER A 452 -16.95 -9.73 19.88
N THR A 453 -16.14 -10.33 19.01
CA THR A 453 -14.96 -9.72 18.38
C THR A 453 -15.10 -9.54 16.89
N LYS A 454 -16.30 -9.75 16.32
CA LYS A 454 -16.54 -9.67 14.87
C LYS A 454 -16.13 -8.31 14.31
N ASP A 455 -15.78 -8.30 13.04
CA ASP A 455 -15.56 -7.08 12.26
C ASP A 455 -16.08 -7.25 10.83
N ASN A 456 -15.76 -6.28 9.99
CA ASN A 456 -16.25 -6.18 8.61
C ASN A 456 -15.75 -7.28 7.67
N GLN A 457 -14.81 -8.12 8.09
CA GLN A 457 -14.27 -9.26 7.33
C GLN A 457 -14.72 -10.61 7.91
N SER A 458 -15.49 -10.60 8.99
CA SER A 458 -16.14 -11.79 9.55
C SER A 458 -17.35 -12.20 8.70
N GLY A 459 -17.49 -13.49 8.44
CA GLY A 459 -18.66 -14.03 7.74
C GLY A 459 -18.73 -15.55 7.76
N PHE A 460 -19.87 -16.09 7.36
CA PHE A 460 -20.15 -17.53 7.34
C PHE A 460 -21.31 -17.86 6.38
N GLY A 461 -21.47 -19.13 6.04
CA GLY A 461 -22.60 -19.61 5.23
C GLY A 461 -22.21 -20.80 4.35
N ILE A 462 -22.86 -20.95 3.21
CA ILE A 462 -22.53 -21.98 2.21
C ILE A 462 -21.79 -21.33 1.05
N LEU A 463 -20.69 -21.94 0.63
CA LEU A 463 -19.85 -21.45 -0.46
C LEU A 463 -19.43 -22.62 -1.36
N ALA A 464 -19.50 -22.39 -2.66
CA ALA A 464 -18.82 -23.15 -3.68
C ALA A 464 -17.66 -22.32 -4.25
N VAL A 465 -16.50 -22.96 -4.46
CA VAL A 465 -15.33 -22.37 -5.12
C VAL A 465 -14.86 -23.27 -6.25
N ASP A 466 -14.42 -22.63 -7.33
CA ASP A 466 -13.93 -23.26 -8.55
C ASP A 466 -12.69 -24.14 -8.29
N SER A 467 -11.64 -23.54 -7.71
CA SER A 467 -10.40 -24.24 -7.36
C SER A 467 -9.95 -23.90 -5.95
N MET A 468 -9.14 -24.76 -5.33
CA MET A 468 -8.51 -24.46 -4.04
C MET A 468 -7.28 -25.34 -3.74
N VAL A 469 -6.40 -24.84 -2.87
CA VAL A 469 -5.28 -25.58 -2.32
C VAL A 469 -5.43 -25.67 -0.79
N PRO A 470 -5.77 -26.86 -0.24
CA PRO A 470 -5.94 -27.06 1.19
C PRO A 470 -4.73 -26.58 2.01
N GLY A 471 -4.97 -25.76 3.02
CA GLY A 471 -3.96 -25.22 3.93
C GLY A 471 -3.08 -24.11 3.34
N SER A 472 -3.32 -23.67 2.11
CA SER A 472 -2.51 -22.63 1.48
C SER A 472 -3.03 -21.23 1.78
N GLY A 473 -2.15 -20.38 2.31
CA GLY A 473 -2.43 -18.96 2.56
C GLY A 473 -2.25 -18.06 1.34
N SER A 474 -1.47 -18.51 0.35
CA SER A 474 -1.16 -17.77 -0.87
C SER A 474 -2.21 -17.94 -1.96
N ASP A 475 -2.88 -19.10 -1.99
CA ASP A 475 -3.99 -19.38 -2.89
C ASP A 475 -5.25 -18.74 -2.32
N ARG A 476 -5.64 -17.57 -2.81
CA ARG A 476 -6.69 -16.70 -2.23
C ARG A 476 -7.55 -15.95 -3.25
N TYR A 477 -7.32 -16.22 -4.54
CA TYR A 477 -8.02 -15.65 -5.70
C TYR A 477 -8.86 -16.73 -6.38
N PHE A 478 -10.09 -16.89 -5.93
CA PHE A 478 -11.02 -17.92 -6.38
C PHE A 478 -12.28 -17.30 -6.95
N ASN A 479 -12.81 -17.88 -8.02
CA ASN A 479 -14.22 -17.68 -8.37
C ASN A 479 -15.10 -18.41 -7.33
N SER A 480 -16.23 -17.83 -6.94
CA SER A 480 -17.08 -18.40 -5.90
C SER A 480 -18.55 -18.05 -6.05
N ALA A 481 -19.42 -18.98 -5.65
CA ALA A 481 -20.87 -18.79 -5.57
C ALA A 481 -21.36 -19.21 -4.17
N GLY A 482 -22.12 -18.39 -3.47
CA GLY A 482 -22.49 -18.70 -2.09
C GLY A 482 -23.72 -17.99 -1.55
N ALA A 483 -24.41 -18.66 -0.62
CA ALA A 483 -25.40 -18.05 0.26
C ALA A 483 -24.71 -17.72 1.59
N LEU A 484 -24.36 -16.44 1.79
CA LEU A 484 -23.45 -16.02 2.85
C LEU A 484 -23.98 -14.86 3.69
N VAL A 485 -23.64 -14.87 4.96
CA VAL A 485 -23.67 -13.70 5.84
C VAL A 485 -22.29 -13.06 5.84
N THR A 486 -22.12 -11.97 5.07
CA THR A 486 -20.82 -11.33 4.85
C THR A 486 -21.00 -9.88 4.36
N ARG A 487 -19.95 -9.27 3.84
CA ARG A 487 -19.91 -7.92 3.28
C ARG A 487 -20.32 -7.89 1.80
N TYR A 488 -21.08 -6.85 1.41
CA TYR A 488 -21.62 -6.65 0.06
C TYR A 488 -21.55 -5.18 -0.38
N GLY A 489 -21.66 -4.95 -1.69
CA GLY A 489 -21.69 -3.61 -2.29
C GLY A 489 -20.31 -2.99 -2.52
N GLU A 490 -19.28 -3.83 -2.60
CA GLU A 490 -17.91 -3.41 -2.91
C GLU A 490 -17.85 -2.72 -4.28
N GLY A 491 -17.06 -1.65 -4.39
CA GLY A 491 -16.99 -0.83 -5.61
C GLY A 491 -18.22 0.06 -5.87
N THR A 492 -19.25 0.01 -5.02
CA THR A 492 -20.44 0.86 -5.12
C THR A 492 -20.41 2.01 -4.11
N ALA A 493 -21.35 2.95 -4.25
CA ALA A 493 -21.51 4.05 -3.29
C ALA A 493 -22.00 3.59 -1.90
N THR A 494 -22.43 2.34 -1.72
CA THR A 494 -22.97 1.84 -0.45
C THR A 494 -22.48 0.44 -0.16
N ILE A 495 -21.59 0.33 0.84
CA ILE A 495 -21.10 -0.95 1.37
C ILE A 495 -21.91 -1.31 2.61
N THR A 496 -22.23 -2.60 2.75
CA THR A 496 -22.92 -3.13 3.93
C THR A 496 -22.21 -4.35 4.49
N ASP A 497 -21.98 -4.37 5.81
CA ASP A 497 -21.22 -5.42 6.49
C ASP A 497 -22.13 -6.46 7.16
N GLY A 498 -21.77 -7.75 7.07
CA GLY A 498 -22.46 -8.85 7.77
C GLY A 498 -23.94 -9.03 7.39
N MET A 499 -24.29 -8.75 6.13
CA MET A 499 -25.62 -8.96 5.55
C MET A 499 -25.79 -10.40 5.04
N PRO A 500 -26.98 -11.00 5.13
CA PRO A 500 -27.33 -12.19 4.34
C PRO A 500 -27.52 -11.83 2.86
N GLY A 501 -26.90 -12.60 1.96
CA GLY A 501 -27.02 -12.40 0.51
C GLY A 501 -26.53 -13.58 -0.32
N GLY A 502 -26.73 -13.48 -1.63
CA GLY A 502 -26.06 -14.28 -2.65
C GLY A 502 -24.76 -13.60 -3.05
N ARG A 503 -23.63 -14.24 -2.78
CA ARG A 503 -22.29 -13.75 -3.13
C ARG A 503 -21.78 -14.53 -4.33
N PHE A 504 -21.53 -13.81 -5.41
CA PHE A 504 -20.99 -14.31 -6.66
C PHE A 504 -19.73 -13.52 -6.97
N VAL A 505 -18.62 -14.23 -7.16
CA VAL A 505 -17.30 -13.67 -7.44
C VAL A 505 -16.75 -14.38 -8.67
N GLU A 506 -16.33 -13.60 -9.66
CA GLU A 506 -15.82 -14.11 -10.92
C GLU A 506 -14.62 -13.30 -11.44
N GLY A 507 -14.15 -13.65 -12.65
CA GLY A 507 -13.12 -12.92 -13.39
C GLY A 507 -11.69 -13.43 -13.20
N TYR A 508 -11.44 -14.38 -12.29
CA TYR A 508 -10.14 -15.04 -12.18
C TYR A 508 -10.01 -16.17 -13.22
N THR A 509 -8.91 -16.15 -13.97
CA THR A 509 -8.65 -17.12 -15.06
C THR A 509 -7.34 -17.89 -14.87
N GLY A 510 -6.45 -17.42 -14.00
CA GLY A 510 -5.19 -18.10 -13.69
C GLY A 510 -5.25 -18.96 -12.43
N ALA A 511 -4.07 -19.35 -11.94
CA ALA A 511 -3.96 -20.09 -10.69
C ALA A 511 -4.44 -19.24 -9.50
N THR A 512 -4.83 -19.91 -8.42
CA THR A 512 -5.46 -19.30 -7.25
C THR A 512 -4.56 -18.39 -6.43
N ASP A 513 -3.26 -18.40 -6.72
CA ASP A 513 -2.20 -17.57 -6.15
C ASP A 513 -1.67 -16.51 -7.15
N ASP A 514 -2.31 -16.35 -8.31
CA ASP A 514 -1.95 -15.37 -9.33
C ASP A 514 -2.95 -14.21 -9.38
N ALA A 515 -2.62 -13.14 -8.65
CA ALA A 515 -3.42 -11.93 -8.58
C ALA A 515 -3.50 -11.12 -9.90
N THR A 516 -2.69 -11.48 -10.91
CA THR A 516 -2.61 -10.75 -12.19
C THR A 516 -3.44 -11.39 -13.30
N ALA A 517 -3.84 -12.64 -13.11
CA ALA A 517 -4.55 -13.43 -14.10
C ALA A 517 -6.08 -13.23 -14.02
N GLY A 518 -6.52 -12.00 -14.26
CA GLY A 518 -7.92 -11.59 -14.24
C GLY A 518 -8.22 -10.48 -13.23
N ALA A 519 -9.42 -9.91 -13.33
CA ALA A 519 -9.89 -8.88 -12.41
C ALA A 519 -11.08 -9.44 -11.61
N ARG A 520 -11.03 -9.30 -10.29
CA ARG A 520 -12.11 -9.72 -9.40
C ARG A 520 -13.38 -8.93 -9.71
N ASP A 521 -14.43 -9.61 -10.12
CA ASP A 521 -15.77 -9.03 -10.22
C ASP A 521 -16.68 -9.62 -9.15
N SER A 522 -17.55 -8.79 -8.58
CA SER A 522 -18.60 -9.20 -7.64
C SER A 522 -19.89 -8.43 -7.85
N SER A 523 -20.06 -7.83 -9.03
CA SER A 523 -21.19 -6.97 -9.39
C SER A 523 -22.53 -7.72 -9.35
N ASP A 524 -22.52 -9.03 -9.59
CA ASP A 524 -23.70 -9.90 -9.47
C ASP A 524 -24.05 -10.30 -8.03
N SER A 525 -23.21 -9.97 -7.04
CA SER A 525 -23.52 -10.21 -5.63
C SER A 525 -24.65 -9.30 -5.13
N GLN A 526 -25.66 -9.88 -4.48
CA GLN A 526 -26.84 -9.15 -3.99
C GLN A 526 -27.22 -9.54 -2.56
N VAL A 527 -27.64 -8.56 -1.77
CA VAL A 527 -28.24 -8.80 -0.44
C VAL A 527 -29.69 -9.26 -0.59
N PHE A 528 -30.13 -10.21 0.24
CA PHE A 528 -31.49 -10.74 0.17
C PHE A 528 -32.56 -9.71 0.57
N ASP A 529 -32.27 -8.89 1.58
CA ASP A 529 -33.18 -7.84 2.07
C ASP A 529 -32.37 -6.62 2.51
N PRO A 530 -32.31 -5.55 1.71
CA PRO A 530 -31.60 -4.32 2.06
C PRO A 530 -32.07 -3.65 3.36
N SER A 531 -33.30 -3.91 3.80
CA SER A 531 -33.86 -3.38 5.04
C SER A 531 -33.45 -4.15 6.29
N TYR A 532 -32.79 -5.31 6.12
CA TYR A 532 -32.37 -6.15 7.23
C TYR A 532 -31.43 -5.40 8.17
N ARG A 533 -31.92 -5.19 9.41
CA ARG A 533 -31.20 -4.51 10.50
C ARG A 533 -30.54 -3.20 10.04
N SER A 534 -31.25 -2.39 9.26
CA SER A 534 -30.74 -1.11 8.74
C SER A 534 -30.37 -0.11 9.85
N ASP A 535 -30.83 -0.33 11.08
CA ASP A 535 -30.54 0.45 12.28
C ASP A 535 -29.24 0.05 13.00
N VAL A 536 -28.63 -1.08 12.62
CA VAL A 536 -27.37 -1.57 13.21
C VAL A 536 -26.17 -1.05 12.42
N ALA A 537 -25.21 -0.43 13.12
CA ALA A 537 -23.93 -0.02 12.54
C ALA A 537 -22.90 -1.17 12.57
N GLY A 538 -22.06 -1.26 11.53
CA GLY A 538 -21.09 -2.35 11.36
C GLY A 538 -21.75 -3.69 10.97
N PRO A 539 -21.09 -4.83 11.24
CA PRO A 539 -21.61 -6.15 10.86
C PRO A 539 -22.96 -6.47 11.52
N LYS A 540 -23.95 -6.89 10.72
CA LYS A 540 -25.36 -6.96 11.14
C LYS A 540 -25.81 -8.25 11.82
N PHE A 541 -24.91 -9.21 12.07
CA PHE A 541 -25.21 -10.43 12.83
C PHE A 541 -24.68 -10.36 14.29
N ALA A 542 -25.24 -11.17 15.18
CA ALA A 542 -24.90 -11.20 16.60
C ALA A 542 -24.93 -12.63 17.18
N THR A 543 -24.27 -12.81 18.33
CA THR A 543 -24.35 -14.06 19.10
C THR A 543 -25.81 -14.44 19.38
N GLY A 544 -26.14 -15.69 19.08
CA GLY A 544 -27.48 -16.25 19.23
C GLY A 544 -28.35 -16.17 17.98
N ASP A 545 -27.92 -15.46 16.93
CA ASP A 545 -28.63 -15.47 15.65
C ASP A 545 -28.57 -16.86 14.99
N VAL A 546 -29.60 -17.16 14.21
CA VAL A 546 -29.74 -18.40 13.44
C VAL A 546 -30.12 -18.04 12.00
N TYR A 547 -29.44 -18.65 11.04
CA TYR A 547 -29.66 -18.46 9.60
C TYR A 547 -29.82 -19.82 8.93
N ASP A 548 -30.87 -19.98 8.13
CA ASP A 548 -31.13 -21.19 7.36
C ASP A 548 -30.89 -20.87 5.88
N LEU A 549 -29.79 -21.39 5.34
CA LEU A 549 -29.24 -20.98 4.06
C LEU A 549 -29.16 -22.19 3.13
N THR A 550 -29.40 -21.96 1.85
CA THR A 550 -29.27 -22.98 0.82
C THR A 550 -28.46 -22.45 -0.34
N LEU A 551 -27.53 -23.27 -0.83
CA LEU A 551 -26.90 -23.08 -2.12
C LEU A 551 -27.26 -24.27 -3.01
N ARG A 552 -27.81 -23.99 -4.18
CA ARG A 552 -28.14 -24.99 -5.19
C ARG A 552 -27.49 -24.65 -6.51
N ARG A 553 -26.81 -25.61 -7.14
CA ARG A 553 -26.48 -25.54 -8.57
C ARG A 553 -27.53 -26.34 -9.35
N SER A 554 -28.13 -25.73 -10.35
CA SER A 554 -29.03 -26.37 -11.32
C SER A 554 -28.50 -26.20 -12.75
N ASN A 555 -29.21 -26.74 -13.74
CA ASN A 555 -28.91 -26.43 -15.16
C ASN A 555 -29.10 -24.94 -15.49
N THR A 556 -29.81 -24.18 -14.65
CA THR A 556 -30.01 -22.73 -14.82
C THR A 556 -28.83 -21.92 -14.30
N GLY A 557 -28.13 -22.40 -13.26
CA GLY A 557 -27.06 -21.67 -12.61
C GLY A 557 -26.98 -21.91 -11.10
N PHE A 558 -26.47 -20.93 -10.34
CA PHE A 558 -26.33 -21.00 -8.88
C PHE A 558 -27.41 -20.19 -8.16
N HIS A 559 -28.15 -20.87 -7.30
CA HIS A 559 -29.25 -20.33 -6.51
C HIS A 559 -28.81 -20.19 -5.05
N ALA A 560 -28.66 -18.95 -4.58
CA ALA A 560 -28.44 -18.64 -3.18
C ALA A 560 -29.79 -18.31 -2.53
N ILE A 561 -30.13 -18.98 -1.43
CA ILE A 561 -31.44 -18.84 -0.79
C ILE A 561 -31.26 -18.63 0.72
N TRP A 562 -32.08 -17.74 1.28
CA TRP A 562 -32.26 -17.60 2.72
C TRP A 562 -33.70 -17.92 3.12
N HIS A 563 -33.87 -18.99 3.92
CA HIS A 563 -35.14 -19.44 4.50
C HIS A 563 -35.45 -18.63 5.77
N ARG A 564 -35.84 -17.38 5.58
CA ARG A 564 -36.06 -16.43 6.68
C ARG A 564 -37.35 -16.75 7.42
N THR A 565 -37.23 -17.18 8.68
CA THR A 565 -38.39 -17.34 9.57
C THR A 565 -38.68 -16.04 10.33
N GLY A 566 -39.75 -15.35 9.93
CA GLY A 566 -40.26 -14.13 10.56
C GLY A 566 -41.50 -14.38 11.43
N ALA A 567 -42.08 -13.29 11.96
CA ALA A 567 -43.31 -13.36 12.77
C ALA A 567 -44.54 -13.87 11.99
N ASP A 568 -44.53 -13.71 10.66
CA ASP A 568 -45.62 -14.04 9.75
C ASP A 568 -45.45 -15.42 9.06
N GLY A 569 -44.36 -16.14 9.35
CA GLY A 569 -44.01 -17.42 8.75
C GLY A 569 -42.59 -17.44 8.16
N THR A 570 -42.25 -18.54 7.48
CA THR A 570 -41.00 -18.68 6.71
C THR A 570 -41.20 -18.14 5.29
N GLU A 571 -40.27 -17.32 4.83
CA GLU A 571 -40.19 -16.76 3.49
C GLU A 571 -38.84 -17.13 2.88
N ASP A 572 -38.85 -17.53 1.60
CA ASP A 572 -37.64 -17.86 0.86
C ASP A 572 -37.23 -16.64 0.04
N LEU A 573 -36.05 -16.11 0.33
CA LEU A 573 -35.43 -15.02 -0.44
C LEU A 573 -34.33 -15.63 -1.31
N GLU A 574 -34.45 -15.54 -2.62
CA GLU A 574 -33.57 -16.19 -3.58
C GLU A 574 -32.88 -15.17 -4.49
N VAL A 575 -31.58 -15.36 -4.71
CA VAL A 575 -30.77 -14.67 -5.74
C VAL A 575 -30.15 -15.76 -6.61
N ILE A 576 -30.23 -15.58 -7.92
CA ILE A 576 -29.76 -16.57 -8.91
C ILE A 576 -28.69 -15.91 -9.77
N ASP A 577 -27.53 -16.54 -9.84
CA ASP A 577 -26.58 -16.38 -10.93
C ASP A 577 -26.95 -17.40 -12.03
N TYR A 578 -27.11 -16.94 -13.27
CA TYR A 578 -27.63 -17.76 -14.36
C TYR A 578 -26.52 -18.41 -15.23
N ASP A 579 -25.27 -18.39 -14.77
CA ASP A 579 -24.18 -19.12 -15.41
C ASP A 579 -23.87 -20.42 -14.64
N PRO A 580 -24.31 -21.60 -15.12
CA PRO A 580 -23.99 -22.88 -14.50
C PRO A 580 -22.50 -23.27 -14.61
N ASP A 581 -21.73 -22.56 -15.43
CA ASP A 581 -20.31 -22.78 -15.71
C ASP A 581 -19.41 -21.69 -15.06
N MET A 582 -19.96 -20.79 -14.24
CA MET A 582 -19.18 -19.68 -13.64
C MET A 582 -17.99 -20.16 -12.80
N LEU A 583 -18.10 -21.36 -12.23
CA LEU A 583 -17.05 -22.00 -11.40
C LEU A 583 -16.21 -23.02 -12.19
N LEU A 584 -16.13 -22.91 -13.52
CA LEU A 584 -15.33 -23.80 -14.39
C LEU A 584 -14.18 -23.06 -15.10
N GLN A 585 -13.70 -21.96 -14.52
CA GLN A 585 -12.69 -21.09 -15.13
C GLN A 585 -11.26 -21.51 -14.76
N GLN A 586 -11.02 -21.84 -13.50
CA GLN A 586 -9.70 -22.20 -12.96
C GLN A 586 -9.47 -23.71 -12.91
N ASP A 587 -10.51 -24.49 -12.61
CA ASP A 587 -10.59 -25.95 -12.74
C ASP A 587 -11.89 -26.35 -13.50
N PRO A 588 -11.79 -26.72 -14.79
CA PRO A 588 -12.97 -27.07 -15.57
C PRO A 588 -13.56 -28.45 -15.22
N ASP A 589 -12.84 -29.27 -14.46
CA ASP A 589 -13.23 -30.65 -14.18
C ASP A 589 -13.93 -30.81 -12.82
N ALA A 590 -13.92 -29.78 -11.96
CA ALA A 590 -14.53 -29.84 -10.64
C ALA A 590 -14.70 -28.47 -9.98
N PHE A 591 -15.62 -28.41 -9.03
CA PHE A 591 -15.62 -27.37 -7.99
C PHE A 591 -15.87 -27.99 -6.62
N TYR A 592 -15.67 -27.20 -5.57
CA TYR A 592 -15.79 -27.61 -4.18
C TYR A 592 -16.93 -26.85 -3.54
N VAL A 593 -17.84 -27.52 -2.84
CA VAL A 593 -18.96 -26.89 -2.14
C VAL A 593 -18.99 -27.31 -0.67
N GLY A 594 -19.34 -26.38 0.22
CA GLY A 594 -19.41 -26.66 1.64
C GLY A 594 -19.84 -25.50 2.51
N MET A 595 -19.78 -25.74 3.82
CA MET A 595 -20.06 -24.76 4.86
C MET A 595 -18.76 -24.04 5.28
N VAL A 596 -18.82 -22.71 5.43
CA VAL A 596 -17.65 -21.86 5.70
C VAL A 596 -17.83 -20.93 6.89
N ALA A 597 -16.71 -20.55 7.52
CA ALA A 597 -16.63 -19.42 8.45
C ALA A 597 -15.26 -18.72 8.37
N ALA A 598 -15.24 -17.40 8.56
CA ALA A 598 -14.03 -16.57 8.54
C ALA A 598 -13.95 -15.65 9.78
N ARG A 599 -12.78 -15.64 10.44
CA ARG A 599 -12.29 -14.89 11.62
C ARG A 599 -13.24 -14.36 12.69
N LYS A 600 -12.72 -14.35 13.92
CA LYS A 600 -13.26 -13.65 15.11
C LYS A 600 -14.70 -14.02 15.48
N ILE A 601 -15.17 -15.15 14.97
CA ILE A 601 -16.50 -15.70 15.23
C ILE A 601 -16.41 -17.19 15.53
N VAL A 602 -17.42 -17.70 16.23
CA VAL A 602 -17.69 -19.14 16.37
C VAL A 602 -19.09 -19.40 15.85
N VAL A 603 -19.24 -20.40 14.99
CA VAL A 603 -20.52 -20.77 14.37
C VAL A 603 -20.68 -22.28 14.41
N THR A 604 -21.86 -22.75 14.81
CA THR A 604 -22.22 -24.17 14.73
C THR A 604 -23.30 -24.36 13.66
N VAL A 605 -23.06 -25.27 12.73
CA VAL A 605 -24.09 -25.79 11.83
C VAL A 605 -24.84 -26.90 12.54
N THR A 606 -26.14 -26.75 12.72
CA THR A 606 -26.95 -27.67 13.55
C THR A 606 -27.73 -28.69 12.75
N ASP A 607 -28.16 -28.33 11.55
CA ASP A 607 -28.91 -29.17 10.63
C ASP A 607 -28.42 -28.86 9.22
N TRP A 608 -28.15 -29.88 8.41
CA TRP A 608 -27.76 -29.71 7.02
C TRP A 608 -28.08 -30.97 6.20
N ASP A 609 -28.32 -30.80 4.91
CA ASP A 609 -28.57 -31.88 3.95
C ASP A 609 -27.89 -31.59 2.62
N PHE A 610 -27.36 -32.62 1.98
CA PHE A 610 -26.70 -32.51 0.69
C PHE A 610 -27.24 -33.56 -0.27
N THR A 611 -27.81 -33.08 -1.37
CA THR A 611 -28.37 -33.94 -2.41
C THR A 611 -27.74 -33.62 -3.74
N THR A 612 -27.56 -34.64 -4.58
CA THR A 612 -27.13 -34.48 -5.96
C THR A 612 -28.17 -35.04 -6.92
N ILE A 613 -28.21 -34.47 -8.12
CA ILE A 613 -29.05 -34.90 -9.23
C ILE A 613 -28.22 -34.85 -10.51
N ALA A 614 -28.43 -35.80 -11.42
CA ALA A 614 -27.74 -35.77 -12.70
C ALA A 614 -28.27 -34.59 -13.54
N PRO A 615 -27.40 -33.82 -14.25
CA PRO A 615 -27.85 -32.71 -15.09
C PRO A 615 -28.95 -33.09 -16.08
N GLU A 616 -28.95 -34.32 -16.62
CA GLU A 616 -30.01 -34.81 -17.52
C GLU A 616 -31.37 -35.05 -16.86
N ASP A 617 -31.39 -35.21 -15.53
CA ASP A 617 -32.59 -35.48 -14.72
C ASP A 617 -33.10 -34.20 -14.00
N ASP A 618 -32.28 -33.15 -13.93
CA ASP A 618 -32.63 -31.86 -13.36
C ASP A 618 -33.53 -31.04 -14.31
N GLU A 619 -34.16 -29.96 -13.82
CA GLU A 619 -34.96 -29.13 -14.72
C GLU A 619 -34.12 -28.56 -15.88
N PRO A 620 -34.67 -28.40 -17.09
CA PRO A 620 -33.97 -27.72 -18.17
C PRO A 620 -33.55 -26.31 -17.74
N ALA A 621 -32.37 -25.89 -18.21
CA ALA A 621 -31.88 -24.53 -18.03
C ALA A 621 -32.97 -23.50 -18.40
N GLN A 622 -33.20 -22.55 -17.51
CA GLN A 622 -34.06 -21.40 -17.80
C GLN A 622 -33.21 -20.28 -18.35
N ASP A 623 -33.70 -19.61 -19.37
CA ASP A 623 -33.08 -18.36 -19.84
C ASP A 623 -33.14 -17.33 -18.69
N PRO A 624 -32.06 -16.56 -18.45
CA PRO A 624 -32.12 -15.46 -17.52
C PRO A 624 -33.23 -14.48 -17.88
N PRO A 625 -33.87 -13.83 -16.89
CA PRO A 625 -34.75 -12.72 -17.18
C PRO A 625 -33.95 -11.65 -17.92
N THR A 626 -34.53 -11.09 -18.98
CA THR A 626 -33.86 -10.01 -19.70
C THR A 626 -33.61 -8.84 -18.78
N THR A 627 -32.34 -8.54 -18.53
CA THR A 627 -31.92 -7.34 -17.79
C THR A 627 -32.04 -6.15 -18.72
N TYR A 628 -32.84 -5.17 -18.30
CA TYR A 628 -32.99 -3.92 -19.03
C TYR A 628 -31.93 -2.92 -18.54
N VAL A 629 -30.95 -2.65 -19.39
CA VAL A 629 -29.83 -1.77 -19.08
C VAL A 629 -30.20 -0.34 -19.50
N PRO A 630 -30.22 0.62 -18.56
CA PRO A 630 -30.51 2.02 -18.89
C PRO A 630 -29.38 2.60 -19.75
N ALA A 631 -29.77 3.32 -20.81
CA ALA A 631 -28.84 4.17 -21.53
C ALA A 631 -28.45 5.36 -20.63
N SER A 632 -27.16 5.68 -20.59
CA SER A 632 -26.66 6.86 -19.91
C SER A 632 -25.70 7.64 -20.81
N LEU A 633 -25.65 8.94 -20.55
CA LEU A 633 -24.70 9.86 -21.15
C LEU A 633 -24.04 10.63 -20.01
N LYS A 634 -22.72 10.50 -19.89
CA LYS A 634 -21.92 11.29 -18.96
C LYS A 634 -21.27 12.42 -19.74
N VAL A 635 -21.39 13.63 -19.20
CA VAL A 635 -20.71 14.84 -19.67
C VAL A 635 -19.99 15.44 -18.48
N ASP A 636 -18.66 15.34 -18.48
CA ASP A 636 -17.81 15.81 -17.40
C ASP A 636 -16.87 16.90 -17.91
N VAL A 637 -17.35 18.14 -17.80
CA VAL A 637 -16.65 19.34 -18.26
C VAL A 637 -17.05 20.51 -17.37
N THR A 638 -16.15 21.48 -17.25
CA THR A 638 -16.42 22.76 -16.57
C THR A 638 -17.72 23.45 -17.00
N SER A 639 -18.32 24.24 -16.10
CA SER A 639 -19.44 25.14 -16.40
C SER A 639 -19.02 26.61 -16.61
N THR A 640 -17.72 26.89 -16.57
CA THR A 640 -17.15 28.25 -16.72
C THR A 640 -15.96 28.23 -17.65
N THR A 641 -15.80 29.27 -18.47
CA THR A 641 -14.66 29.40 -19.40
C THR A 641 -14.39 30.86 -19.74
N PRO A 642 -13.13 31.27 -20.03
CA PRO A 642 -12.85 32.55 -20.68
C PRO A 642 -12.92 32.46 -22.20
N GLU A 643 -12.89 31.25 -22.76
CA GLU A 643 -12.84 31.00 -24.20
C GLU A 643 -14.21 31.08 -24.86
N ASP A 644 -14.22 31.45 -26.15
CA ASP A 644 -15.41 31.46 -27.02
C ASP A 644 -15.75 30.08 -27.61
N SER A 645 -15.05 29.04 -27.17
CA SER A 645 -15.34 27.65 -27.53
C SER A 645 -14.92 26.70 -26.41
N ILE A 646 -15.52 25.50 -26.41
CA ILE A 646 -15.17 24.44 -25.47
C ILE A 646 -15.39 23.06 -26.09
N ASP A 647 -14.49 22.12 -25.79
CA ASP A 647 -14.67 20.71 -26.14
C ASP A 647 -15.53 20.01 -25.09
N VAL A 648 -16.73 19.58 -25.49
CA VAL A 648 -17.67 18.85 -24.65
C VAL A 648 -17.41 17.34 -24.79
N PRO A 649 -17.00 16.63 -23.74
CA PRO A 649 -16.84 15.18 -23.77
C PRO A 649 -18.20 14.50 -23.66
N LEU A 650 -18.50 13.63 -24.62
CA LEU A 650 -19.64 12.73 -24.59
C LEU A 650 -19.14 11.31 -24.33
N VAL A 651 -19.59 10.70 -23.23
CA VAL A 651 -19.32 9.30 -22.90
C VAL A 651 -20.64 8.59 -22.69
N SER A 652 -20.94 7.60 -23.54
CA SER A 652 -22.19 6.83 -23.44
C SER A 652 -21.94 5.43 -22.88
N THR A 653 -22.95 4.82 -22.28
CA THR A 653 -22.99 3.36 -22.01
C THR A 653 -23.53 2.55 -23.19
N MET A 654 -23.98 3.22 -24.26
CA MET A 654 -24.64 2.61 -25.42
C MET A 654 -24.03 3.11 -26.73
N TYR A 655 -24.12 2.29 -27.78
CA TYR A 655 -23.98 2.79 -29.14
C TYR A 655 -25.13 3.74 -29.46
N GLY A 656 -24.83 4.80 -30.20
CA GLY A 656 -25.85 5.72 -30.63
C GLY A 656 -25.28 6.96 -31.29
N THR A 657 -26.15 7.96 -31.45
CA THR A 657 -25.80 9.27 -31.99
C THR A 657 -25.87 10.33 -30.90
N GLY A 658 -24.75 11.01 -30.67
CA GLY A 658 -24.64 12.20 -29.85
C GLY A 658 -25.09 13.45 -30.59
N GLN A 659 -25.81 14.33 -29.88
CA GLN A 659 -26.22 15.65 -30.35
C GLN A 659 -25.96 16.70 -29.27
N ILE A 660 -25.80 17.96 -29.68
CA ILE A 660 -25.89 19.12 -28.79
C ILE A 660 -26.99 20.04 -29.31
N LEU A 661 -27.94 20.37 -28.44
CA LEU A 661 -29.06 21.26 -28.73
C LEU A 661 -28.86 22.60 -28.03
N ASP A 662 -29.25 23.70 -28.67
CA ASP A 662 -29.28 25.02 -28.05
C ASP A 662 -30.47 25.20 -27.08
N ALA A 663 -30.56 26.37 -26.46
CA ALA A 663 -31.65 26.71 -25.54
C ALA A 663 -33.05 26.72 -26.17
N ALA A 664 -33.17 26.82 -27.50
CA ALA A 664 -34.44 26.73 -28.24
C ALA A 664 -34.80 25.28 -28.60
N GLY A 665 -33.89 24.33 -28.38
CA GLY A 665 -34.03 22.93 -28.75
C GLY A 665 -33.64 22.64 -30.20
N GLU A 666 -32.92 23.56 -30.87
CA GLU A 666 -32.38 23.33 -32.20
C GLU A 666 -31.03 22.60 -32.10
N VAL A 667 -30.82 21.61 -32.96
CA VAL A 667 -29.57 20.83 -32.99
C VAL A 667 -28.45 21.69 -33.58
N VAL A 668 -27.42 21.98 -32.79
CA VAL A 668 -26.24 22.77 -33.19
C VAL A 668 -25.03 21.89 -33.48
N VAL A 669 -24.99 20.68 -32.90
CA VAL A 669 -24.07 19.60 -33.29
C VAL A 669 -24.86 18.31 -33.45
N ASP A 670 -24.64 17.59 -34.54
CA ASP A 670 -25.36 16.39 -34.93
C ASP A 670 -24.40 15.28 -35.40
N ASP A 671 -24.92 14.07 -35.59
CA ASP A 671 -24.24 12.92 -36.18
C ASP A 671 -22.90 12.52 -35.48
N VAL A 672 -22.78 12.76 -34.16
CA VAL A 672 -21.62 12.31 -33.38
C VAL A 672 -21.77 10.83 -33.07
N ALA A 673 -21.00 9.96 -33.72
CA ALA A 673 -21.02 8.54 -33.39
C ALA A 673 -20.51 8.32 -31.96
N LEU A 674 -21.30 7.64 -31.12
CA LEU A 674 -20.92 7.28 -29.76
C LEU A 674 -20.84 5.76 -29.65
N ALA A 675 -19.77 5.27 -29.03
CA ALA A 675 -19.62 3.89 -28.61
C ALA A 675 -19.57 3.81 -27.07
N PRO A 676 -20.01 2.69 -26.46
CA PRO A 676 -19.95 2.47 -25.03
C PRO A 676 -18.54 2.70 -24.45
N GLY A 677 -18.44 3.54 -23.43
CA GLY A 677 -17.19 3.86 -22.73
C GLY A 677 -16.22 4.76 -23.50
N GLU A 678 -16.43 5.00 -24.80
CA GLU A 678 -15.57 5.88 -25.59
C GLU A 678 -15.82 7.35 -25.24
N ARG A 679 -14.75 8.11 -25.06
CA ARG A 679 -14.80 9.56 -24.84
C ARG A 679 -14.63 10.29 -26.16
N VAL A 680 -15.71 10.89 -26.64
CA VAL A 680 -15.71 11.70 -27.88
C VAL A 680 -15.78 13.19 -27.51
N LEU A 681 -14.79 13.97 -27.96
CA LEU A 681 -14.74 15.43 -27.75
C LEU A 681 -15.46 16.17 -28.87
N VAL A 682 -16.39 17.05 -28.50
CA VAL A 682 -17.23 17.81 -29.43
C VAL A 682 -16.99 19.31 -29.24
N PRO A 683 -16.39 20.02 -30.22
CA PRO A 683 -16.18 21.46 -30.11
C PRO A 683 -17.51 22.21 -30.20
N LEU A 684 -17.73 23.10 -29.24
CA LEU A 684 -18.94 23.91 -29.12
C LEU A 684 -18.57 25.39 -29.04
N ALA A 685 -19.12 26.20 -29.95
CA ALA A 685 -18.95 27.65 -29.92
C ALA A 685 -19.83 28.27 -28.82
N LEU A 686 -19.30 29.29 -28.15
CA LEU A 686 -19.93 29.98 -27.03
C LEU A 686 -19.89 31.50 -27.26
N GLU A 687 -20.90 32.18 -26.75
CA GLU A 687 -20.99 33.64 -26.75
C GLU A 687 -20.66 34.20 -25.35
N PRO A 688 -20.20 35.46 -25.22
CA PRO A 688 -19.99 36.08 -23.92
C PRO A 688 -21.25 36.01 -23.02
N GLY A 689 -21.08 35.61 -21.75
CA GLY A 689 -22.16 35.43 -20.79
C GLY A 689 -22.65 33.98 -20.67
N GLU A 690 -23.90 33.81 -20.25
CA GLU A 690 -24.48 32.48 -19.99
C GLU A 690 -24.97 31.83 -21.30
N ASN A 691 -24.46 30.63 -21.60
CA ASN A 691 -24.85 29.79 -22.71
C ASN A 691 -25.52 28.53 -22.17
N ARG A 692 -26.68 28.16 -22.72
CA ARG A 692 -27.44 26.97 -22.30
C ARG A 692 -27.58 26.01 -23.46
N PHE A 693 -27.26 24.75 -23.20
CA PHE A 693 -27.37 23.66 -24.17
C PHE A 693 -27.95 22.41 -23.52
N THR A 694 -28.19 21.39 -24.32
CA THR A 694 -28.49 20.02 -23.87
C THR A 694 -27.65 19.07 -24.71
N ALA A 695 -26.75 18.33 -24.06
CA ALA A 695 -26.13 17.17 -24.69
C ALA A 695 -27.13 16.03 -24.69
N ARG A 696 -27.26 15.33 -25.81
CA ARG A 696 -28.25 14.29 -26.02
C ARG A 696 -27.59 13.05 -26.59
N LEU A 697 -27.94 11.91 -26.05
CA LEU A 697 -27.71 10.61 -26.66
C LEU A 697 -29.03 10.15 -27.29
N LEU A 698 -28.95 9.70 -28.54
CA LEU A 698 -29.96 8.91 -29.22
C LEU A 698 -29.46 7.47 -29.29
N PRO A 699 -29.88 6.58 -28.37
CA PRO A 699 -29.39 5.21 -28.36
C PRO A 699 -29.85 4.44 -29.60
N ASP A 700 -28.95 3.65 -30.19
CA ASP A 700 -29.33 2.71 -31.25
C ASP A 700 -30.14 1.54 -30.68
N ALA A 701 -31.02 0.96 -31.50
CA ALA A 701 -31.76 -0.23 -31.09
C ALA A 701 -30.87 -1.49 -31.03
N GLU A 702 -29.79 -1.52 -31.83
CA GLU A 702 -28.81 -2.61 -31.83
C GLU A 702 -27.64 -2.24 -30.91
N GLN A 703 -27.41 -3.04 -29.86
CA GLN A 703 -26.38 -2.83 -28.85
C GLN A 703 -25.51 -4.09 -28.75
N PRO A 704 -24.48 -4.27 -29.61
CA PRO A 704 -23.72 -5.50 -29.70
C PRO A 704 -22.84 -5.83 -28.49
N GLN A 705 -22.65 -4.87 -27.58
CA GLN A 705 -21.94 -5.05 -26.31
C GLN A 705 -22.81 -5.66 -25.21
N LEU A 706 -24.14 -5.55 -25.34
CA LEU A 706 -25.06 -6.16 -24.38
C LEU A 706 -25.08 -7.68 -24.59
N GLY A 707 -25.11 -8.41 -23.48
CA GLY A 707 -25.20 -9.87 -23.49
C GLY A 707 -26.49 -10.37 -24.16
N GLU A 708 -26.55 -11.68 -24.43
CA GLU A 708 -27.73 -12.33 -25.03
C GLU A 708 -29.03 -12.06 -24.25
N TYR A 709 -28.91 -11.87 -22.93
CA TYR A 709 -30.02 -11.62 -22.01
C TYR A 709 -30.04 -10.20 -21.46
N GLU A 710 -29.34 -9.29 -22.12
CA GLU A 710 -29.42 -7.86 -21.84
C GLU A 710 -30.09 -7.15 -23.00
N ALA A 711 -30.98 -6.23 -22.69
CA ALA A 711 -31.59 -5.34 -23.66
C ALA A 711 -31.50 -3.91 -23.17
N ILE A 712 -31.41 -2.97 -24.10
CA ILE A 712 -31.55 -1.56 -23.75
C ILE A 712 -32.95 -1.30 -23.18
N GLU A 713 -33.02 -0.63 -22.03
CA GLU A 713 -34.29 -0.32 -21.36
C GLU A 713 -35.20 0.57 -22.22
N SER A 714 -34.61 1.57 -22.88
CA SER A 714 -35.30 2.49 -23.76
C SER A 714 -34.36 3.09 -24.81
N THR A 715 -34.87 3.30 -26.02
CA THR A 715 -34.22 4.10 -27.07
C THR A 715 -34.68 5.56 -27.06
N ASP A 716 -35.41 5.98 -26.02
CA ASP A 716 -35.77 7.38 -25.84
C ASP A 716 -34.50 8.24 -25.65
N PRO A 717 -34.50 9.50 -26.11
CA PRO A 717 -33.35 10.38 -25.94
C PRO A 717 -32.95 10.54 -24.46
N VAL A 718 -31.64 10.46 -24.20
CA VAL A 718 -31.06 10.74 -22.88
C VAL A 718 -30.43 12.13 -22.91
N ASP A 719 -31.03 13.06 -22.17
CA ASP A 719 -30.65 14.47 -22.15
C ASP A 719 -29.88 14.85 -20.90
N VAL A 720 -28.74 15.52 -21.08
CA VAL A 720 -27.92 16.13 -20.03
C VAL A 720 -27.90 17.63 -20.25
N PRO A 721 -28.54 18.44 -19.37
CA PRO A 721 -28.51 19.89 -19.50
C PRO A 721 -27.10 20.43 -19.24
N LEU A 722 -26.66 21.35 -20.10
CA LEU A 722 -25.36 22.02 -19.98
C LEU A 722 -25.56 23.52 -19.83
N THR A 723 -24.74 24.14 -18.98
CA THR A 723 -24.70 25.60 -18.85
C THR A 723 -23.25 26.03 -18.73
N PHE A 724 -22.82 26.90 -19.64
CA PHE A 724 -21.48 27.47 -19.67
C PHE A 724 -21.55 28.97 -19.49
N THR A 725 -20.83 29.50 -18.51
CA THR A 725 -20.63 30.95 -18.37
C THR A 725 -19.31 31.32 -19.03
N VAL A 726 -19.35 32.20 -20.03
CA VAL A 726 -18.17 32.77 -20.67
C VAL A 726 -17.84 34.12 -20.04
N ARG A 727 -16.67 34.23 -19.41
CA ARG A 727 -16.13 35.46 -18.83
C ARG A 727 -14.61 35.40 -18.74
N SER A 728 -13.93 36.51 -19.02
CA SER A 728 -12.48 36.64 -18.83
C SER A 728 -12.14 37.84 -17.97
N TYR A 729 -10.95 37.81 -17.37
CA TYR A 729 -10.38 38.90 -16.57
C TYR A 729 -8.99 39.22 -17.09
N GLY A 730 -8.86 40.39 -17.74
CA GLY A 730 -7.65 40.75 -18.47
C GLY A 730 -7.31 39.78 -19.59
N GLU A 731 -6.04 39.75 -19.97
CA GLU A 731 -5.50 38.99 -21.10
C GLU A 731 -4.46 37.96 -20.63
N PRO A 732 -4.15 36.92 -21.43
CA PRO A 732 -3.00 36.04 -21.19
C PRO A 732 -1.70 36.83 -20.97
N GLY A 733 -0.84 36.35 -20.07
CA GLY A 733 0.39 37.07 -19.69
C GLY A 733 0.17 38.20 -18.67
N GLN A 734 -0.99 38.27 -18.01
CA GLN A 734 -1.28 39.17 -16.89
C GLN A 734 -1.53 38.41 -15.58
N SER A 735 -1.50 39.13 -14.45
CA SER A 735 -1.83 38.60 -13.13
C SER A 735 -3.20 39.07 -12.61
N ILE A 736 -4.08 38.11 -12.33
CA ILE A 736 -5.34 38.29 -11.62
C ILE A 736 -5.04 38.41 -10.13
N ARG A 737 -5.57 39.45 -9.48
CA ARG A 737 -5.42 39.67 -8.03
C ARG A 737 -6.58 39.06 -7.26
N VAL A 738 -6.23 38.28 -6.24
CA VAL A 738 -7.17 37.61 -5.35
C VAL A 738 -6.84 37.97 -3.90
N ALA A 739 -7.85 38.11 -3.06
CA ALA A 739 -7.69 38.46 -1.64
C ALA A 739 -8.67 37.66 -0.76
N PRO A 740 -8.39 37.50 0.55
CA PRO A 740 -9.31 36.80 1.47
C PRO A 740 -10.71 37.41 1.54
N ASP A 741 -10.81 38.73 1.33
CA ASP A 741 -12.06 39.51 1.27
C ASP A 741 -12.46 39.88 -0.17
N GLY A 742 -11.82 39.26 -1.17
CA GLY A 742 -12.21 39.36 -2.57
C GLY A 742 -13.63 38.83 -2.79
N THR A 743 -14.24 39.24 -3.90
CA THR A 743 -15.64 38.90 -4.20
C THR A 743 -15.78 38.36 -5.62
N PRO A 744 -16.86 37.60 -5.94
CA PRO A 744 -17.12 37.16 -7.32
C PRO A 744 -17.36 38.32 -8.31
N ASP A 745 -17.72 39.49 -7.78
CA ASP A 745 -17.99 40.71 -8.55
C ASP A 745 -16.74 41.58 -8.74
N GLY A 746 -15.59 41.17 -8.18
CA GLY A 746 -14.31 41.83 -8.41
C GLY A 746 -13.90 41.82 -9.88
N ASP A 747 -13.02 42.73 -10.28
CA ASP A 747 -12.50 42.81 -11.66
C ASP A 747 -11.09 42.22 -11.81
N GLY A 748 -10.54 41.66 -10.72
CA GLY A 748 -9.21 41.03 -10.71
C GLY A 748 -8.06 42.03 -10.61
N THR A 749 -8.34 43.32 -10.44
CA THR A 749 -7.32 44.35 -10.16
C THR A 749 -6.94 44.36 -8.67
N ALA A 750 -5.84 45.01 -8.32
CA ALA A 750 -5.45 45.18 -6.92
C ALA A 750 -6.46 46.03 -6.09
N ALA A 751 -7.26 46.88 -6.76
CA ALA A 751 -8.26 47.72 -6.12
C ALA A 751 -9.60 47.00 -5.91
N SER A 752 -9.90 46.00 -6.76
CA SER A 752 -11.10 45.18 -6.70
C SER A 752 -10.76 43.70 -6.95
N PRO A 753 -10.09 43.05 -5.98
CA PRO A 753 -9.64 41.67 -6.15
C PRO A 753 -10.81 40.69 -6.25
N LEU A 754 -10.60 39.61 -7.00
CA LEU A 754 -11.53 38.49 -7.09
C LEU A 754 -11.45 37.61 -5.84
N ASP A 755 -12.50 36.83 -5.61
CA ASP A 755 -12.39 35.64 -4.76
C ASP A 755 -11.65 34.50 -5.49
N LEU A 756 -11.16 33.54 -4.71
CA LEU A 756 -10.36 32.43 -5.22
C LEU A 756 -11.13 31.53 -6.20
N HIS A 757 -12.39 31.22 -5.91
CA HIS A 757 -13.18 30.33 -6.76
C HIS A 757 -13.42 30.93 -8.15
N THR A 758 -13.72 32.23 -8.20
CA THR A 758 -14.01 32.96 -9.44
C THR A 758 -12.74 33.12 -10.26
N ALA A 759 -11.61 33.42 -9.63
CA ALA A 759 -10.33 33.49 -10.34
C ALA A 759 -9.95 32.14 -10.98
N VAL A 760 -10.07 31.04 -10.24
CA VAL A 760 -9.79 29.69 -10.78
C VAL A 760 -10.76 29.31 -11.90
N ALA A 761 -12.04 29.68 -11.78
CA ALA A 761 -13.07 29.36 -12.76
C ALA A 761 -12.86 30.00 -14.15
N PHE A 762 -12.14 31.13 -14.22
CA PHE A 762 -12.04 31.99 -15.41
C PHE A 762 -10.60 32.34 -15.81
N ALA A 763 -9.58 31.75 -15.18
CA ALA A 763 -8.19 31.95 -15.59
C ALA A 763 -7.95 31.39 -17.00
N GLN A 764 -7.13 32.11 -17.76
CA GLN A 764 -6.69 31.76 -19.11
C GLN A 764 -5.29 31.14 -19.07
N PRO A 765 -4.92 30.26 -20.02
CA PRO A 765 -3.55 29.80 -20.20
C PRO A 765 -2.53 30.96 -20.16
N GLY A 766 -1.43 30.77 -19.43
CA GLY A 766 -0.38 31.76 -19.24
C GLY A 766 -0.71 32.91 -18.31
N GLN A 767 -1.85 32.91 -17.62
CA GLN A 767 -2.14 33.87 -16.55
C GLN A 767 -1.62 33.40 -15.18
N GLN A 768 -1.38 34.38 -14.31
CA GLN A 768 -1.13 34.14 -12.89
C GLN A 768 -2.35 34.53 -12.06
N ILE A 769 -2.75 33.68 -11.13
CA ILE A 769 -3.65 34.00 -10.04
C ILE A 769 -2.77 34.30 -8.81
N VAL A 770 -2.66 35.57 -8.45
CA VAL A 770 -1.77 36.04 -7.37
C VAL A 770 -2.58 36.34 -6.11
N LEU A 771 -2.42 35.49 -5.11
CA LEU A 771 -3.10 35.57 -3.82
C LEU A 771 -2.41 36.59 -2.92
N ALA A 772 -3.15 37.60 -2.45
CA ALA A 772 -2.70 38.44 -1.37
C ALA A 772 -2.48 37.59 -0.11
N GLY A 773 -1.46 37.94 0.68
CA GLY A 773 -1.16 37.23 1.93
C GLY A 773 -2.32 37.32 2.93
N GLY A 774 -2.58 36.22 3.61
CA GLY A 774 -3.68 36.09 4.56
C GLY A 774 -4.31 34.69 4.54
N THR A 775 -5.30 34.49 5.42
CA THR A 775 -6.02 33.23 5.55
C THR A 775 -7.29 33.26 4.70
N TYR A 776 -7.41 32.32 3.77
CA TYR A 776 -8.59 32.03 2.98
C TYR A 776 -9.35 30.88 3.65
N THR A 777 -10.63 31.07 3.94
CA THR A 777 -11.46 30.05 4.61
C THR A 777 -12.59 29.62 3.68
N PRO A 778 -12.29 28.84 2.62
CA PRO A 778 -13.30 28.39 1.68
C PRO A 778 -14.36 27.53 2.39
N THR A 779 -15.60 27.62 1.93
CA THR A 779 -16.72 26.81 2.45
C THR A 779 -17.00 25.57 1.61
N ARG A 780 -16.19 25.36 0.56
CA ARG A 780 -16.22 24.21 -0.35
C ARG A 780 -14.87 24.08 -1.07
N ALA A 781 -14.62 22.92 -1.67
CA ALA A 781 -13.40 22.67 -2.42
C ALA A 781 -13.20 23.67 -3.57
N VAL A 782 -11.95 24.10 -3.75
CA VAL A 782 -11.49 24.88 -4.91
C VAL A 782 -11.12 23.87 -5.98
N VAL A 783 -11.98 23.74 -6.99
CA VAL A 783 -11.81 22.76 -8.06
C VAL A 783 -11.34 23.48 -9.31
N VAL A 784 -10.26 23.01 -9.91
CA VAL A 784 -9.92 23.22 -11.32
C VAL A 784 -10.61 22.08 -12.09
N PRO A 785 -11.78 22.30 -12.70
CA PRO A 785 -12.54 21.24 -13.36
C PRO A 785 -11.89 20.81 -14.69
N ARG A 786 -12.28 19.62 -15.19
CA ARG A 786 -11.88 19.13 -16.52
C ARG A 786 -12.18 20.18 -17.60
N GLY A 787 -11.22 20.37 -18.51
CA GLY A 787 -11.30 21.37 -19.58
C GLY A 787 -11.02 22.80 -19.12
N ARG A 788 -10.48 23.00 -17.91
CA ARG A 788 -9.83 24.24 -17.48
C ARG A 788 -8.32 24.00 -17.46
N ASP A 789 -7.75 23.86 -18.64
CA ASP A 789 -6.36 23.45 -18.79
C ASP A 789 -5.50 24.69 -19.10
N GLY A 790 -4.25 24.67 -18.64
CA GLY A 790 -3.20 25.51 -19.22
C GLY A 790 -2.69 24.90 -20.54
N GLU A 791 -1.59 25.43 -21.03
CA GLU A 791 -0.86 24.86 -22.17
C GLU A 791 0.58 24.49 -21.77
N PRO A 792 1.24 23.54 -22.48
CA PRO A 792 2.61 23.14 -22.17
C PRO A 792 3.63 24.28 -22.06
N ASP A 793 3.45 25.35 -22.83
CA ASP A 793 4.29 26.55 -22.83
C ASP A 793 3.60 27.78 -22.19
N ALA A 794 2.38 27.63 -21.70
CA ALA A 794 1.60 28.66 -21.01
C ALA A 794 0.73 28.04 -19.90
N PRO A 795 1.33 27.47 -18.84
CA PRO A 795 0.58 26.94 -17.72
C PRO A 795 -0.17 28.06 -16.98
N VAL A 796 -1.26 27.71 -16.30
CA VAL A 796 -1.92 28.63 -15.37
C VAL A 796 -1.22 28.52 -14.02
N THR A 797 -0.72 29.63 -13.49
CA THR A 797 -0.02 29.63 -12.19
C THR A 797 -0.92 30.15 -11.08
N LEU A 798 -1.15 29.36 -10.04
CA LEU A 798 -1.82 29.78 -8.80
C LEU A 798 -0.75 29.96 -7.71
N MET A 799 -0.56 31.18 -7.21
CA MET A 799 0.55 31.47 -6.31
C MET A 799 0.25 32.48 -5.20
N SER A 800 0.96 32.37 -4.08
CA SER A 800 1.07 33.50 -3.16
C SER A 800 1.77 34.69 -3.82
N GLN A 801 1.38 35.90 -3.43
CA GLN A 801 2.15 37.09 -3.77
C GLN A 801 3.57 36.97 -3.20
N PRO A 802 4.64 37.16 -4.00
CA PRO A 802 6.00 36.98 -3.51
C PRO A 802 6.31 37.78 -2.24
N GLY A 803 6.89 37.11 -1.25
CA GLY A 803 7.18 37.68 0.07
C GLY A 803 5.98 37.74 1.02
N HIS A 804 4.84 37.21 0.62
CA HIS A 804 3.64 37.03 1.43
C HIS A 804 3.20 35.57 1.38
N ARG A 805 2.43 35.13 2.39
CA ARG A 805 1.95 33.76 2.51
C ARG A 805 0.43 33.73 2.47
N ALA A 806 -0.14 33.00 1.52
CA ALA A 806 -1.56 32.65 1.50
C ALA A 806 -1.76 31.29 2.18
N VAL A 807 -2.72 31.24 3.12
CA VAL A 807 -3.07 30.03 3.89
C VAL A 807 -4.50 29.64 3.55
N LEU A 808 -4.71 28.44 3.00
CA LEU A 808 -6.02 27.84 2.79
C LEU A 808 -6.40 27.05 4.04
N ASP A 809 -7.26 27.64 4.86
CA ASP A 809 -7.85 27.01 6.05
C ASP A 809 -9.16 26.30 5.68
N LEU A 810 -9.11 24.97 5.66
CA LEU A 810 -10.17 24.11 5.18
C LEU A 810 -11.19 23.73 6.26
N SER A 811 -11.11 24.33 7.45
CA SER A 811 -11.99 23.99 8.58
C SER A 811 -13.49 24.27 8.35
N GLN A 812 -13.85 24.95 7.26
CA GLN A 812 -15.24 25.17 6.83
C GLN A 812 -15.59 24.48 5.50
N SER A 813 -14.68 23.67 4.96
CA SER A 813 -14.80 23.02 3.65
C SER A 813 -15.00 21.51 3.80
N PRO A 814 -16.26 21.02 3.84
CA PRO A 814 -16.55 19.60 4.11
C PRO A 814 -16.15 18.65 2.98
N ASP A 815 -15.87 19.17 1.79
CA ASP A 815 -15.47 18.46 0.58
C ASP A 815 -13.99 18.63 0.24
N GLY A 816 -13.17 19.19 1.15
CA GLY A 816 -11.71 19.24 1.03
C GLY A 816 -11.17 20.58 0.55
N GLY A 817 -9.96 20.59 0.01
CA GLY A 817 -9.25 21.82 -0.37
C GLY A 817 -9.14 22.03 -1.88
N LEU A 818 -7.92 21.93 -2.41
CA LEU A 818 -7.62 22.20 -3.81
C LEU A 818 -7.66 20.90 -4.63
N ARG A 819 -8.51 20.84 -5.66
CA ARG A 819 -8.61 19.70 -6.58
C ARG A 819 -8.22 20.09 -7.99
N LEU A 820 -7.14 19.52 -8.51
CA LEU A 820 -6.63 19.77 -9.86
C LEU A 820 -7.09 18.66 -10.81
N ARG A 821 -8.26 18.83 -11.44
CA ARG A 821 -8.74 17.93 -12.50
C ARG A 821 -8.32 18.38 -13.90
N GLY A 822 -8.00 19.66 -14.06
CA GLY A 822 -7.42 20.20 -15.29
C GLY A 822 -5.93 19.91 -15.41
N ASP A 823 -5.41 20.15 -16.60
CA ASP A 823 -4.03 19.86 -16.98
C ASP A 823 -3.19 21.14 -17.04
N TRP A 824 -1.86 21.03 -16.91
CA TRP A 824 -0.91 22.15 -17.06
C TRP A 824 -1.12 23.32 -16.08
N TRP A 825 -1.41 23.02 -14.82
CA TRP A 825 -1.42 24.00 -13.74
C TRP A 825 -0.10 24.01 -12.96
N HIS A 826 0.31 25.18 -12.50
CA HIS A 826 1.44 25.35 -11.57
C HIS A 826 0.95 25.99 -10.28
N VAL A 827 0.86 25.20 -9.22
CA VAL A 827 0.55 25.68 -7.87
C VAL A 827 1.87 25.99 -7.16
N TYR A 828 2.06 27.23 -6.72
CA TYR A 828 3.36 27.70 -6.22
C TYR A 828 3.26 28.48 -4.91
N ASP A 829 4.03 28.07 -3.90
CA ASP A 829 4.19 28.77 -2.60
C ASP A 829 2.85 29.00 -1.87
N LEU A 830 2.22 27.93 -1.39
CA LEU A 830 0.95 27.96 -0.65
C LEU A 830 1.02 27.16 0.65
N GLU A 831 0.12 27.46 1.59
CA GLU A 831 -0.14 26.65 2.79
C GLU A 831 -1.57 26.13 2.77
N ILE A 832 -1.76 24.86 3.12
CA ILE A 832 -3.08 24.20 3.19
C ILE A 832 -3.19 23.49 4.53
N THR A 833 -4.29 23.73 5.26
CA THR A 833 -4.43 23.18 6.61
C THR A 833 -5.87 22.92 7.05
N ARG A 834 -6.05 22.06 8.05
CA ARG A 834 -7.29 21.79 8.77
C ARG A 834 -8.43 21.23 7.91
N SER A 835 -8.15 20.36 6.95
CA SER A 835 -9.20 19.57 6.29
C SER A 835 -9.86 18.58 7.25
N GLY A 836 -11.10 18.19 6.95
CA GLY A 836 -11.84 17.16 7.69
C GLY A 836 -11.50 15.73 7.26
N ASP A 837 -11.95 14.74 8.05
CA ASP A 837 -11.82 13.31 7.72
C ASP A 837 -12.42 13.01 6.34
N LYS A 838 -11.68 12.25 5.53
CA LYS A 838 -12.03 11.89 4.13
C LYS A 838 -12.19 13.10 3.18
N ALA A 839 -11.76 14.27 3.61
CA ALA A 839 -11.80 15.50 2.82
C ALA A 839 -10.36 15.87 2.43
N LYS A 840 -9.95 15.43 1.24
CA LYS A 840 -8.58 15.62 0.74
C LYS A 840 -8.18 17.11 0.73
N PRO A 841 -7.12 17.52 1.44
CA PRO A 841 -6.63 18.90 1.43
C PRO A 841 -6.11 19.32 0.05
N MET A 842 -5.39 18.43 -0.64
CA MET A 842 -4.99 18.62 -2.03
C MET A 842 -5.07 17.31 -2.81
N LEU A 843 -5.79 17.31 -3.93
CA LEU A 843 -5.96 16.16 -4.81
C LEU A 843 -5.61 16.53 -6.26
N ILE A 844 -4.76 15.74 -6.90
CA ILE A 844 -4.32 15.90 -8.29
C ILE A 844 -4.91 14.75 -9.11
N GLU A 845 -5.84 15.08 -10.00
CA GLU A 845 -6.58 14.13 -10.85
C GLU A 845 -6.29 14.35 -12.35
N GLY A 846 -5.75 15.52 -12.71
CA GLY A 846 -5.31 15.88 -14.06
C GLY A 846 -3.86 15.48 -14.35
N ASN A 847 -3.36 15.92 -15.49
CA ASN A 847 -2.05 15.59 -16.02
C ASN A 847 -1.13 16.81 -16.09
N HIS A 848 0.18 16.57 -16.11
CA HIS A 848 1.18 17.61 -16.36
C HIS A 848 1.12 18.81 -15.40
N ASN A 849 0.59 18.61 -14.19
CA ASN A 849 0.53 19.65 -13.17
C ASN A 849 1.82 19.70 -12.36
N VAL A 850 2.20 20.90 -11.94
CA VAL A 850 3.33 21.16 -11.04
C VAL A 850 2.80 21.70 -9.71
N VAL A 851 3.17 21.06 -8.61
CA VAL A 851 2.87 21.49 -7.25
C VAL A 851 4.18 21.76 -6.56
N GLU A 852 4.46 23.03 -6.29
CA GLU A 852 5.78 23.48 -5.89
C GLU A 852 5.72 24.37 -4.66
N ARG A 853 6.59 24.09 -3.68
CA ARG A 853 6.67 24.87 -2.43
C ARG A 853 5.33 24.96 -1.68
N VAL A 854 4.53 23.90 -1.76
CA VAL A 854 3.28 23.80 -1.00
C VAL A 854 3.57 23.14 0.35
N VAL A 855 3.00 23.72 1.41
CA VAL A 855 3.05 23.14 2.76
C VAL A 855 1.65 22.67 3.14
N SER A 856 1.47 21.37 3.37
CA SER A 856 0.18 20.77 3.75
C SER A 856 0.26 20.19 5.16
N HIS A 857 -0.52 20.70 6.11
CA HIS A 857 -0.40 20.24 7.50
C HIS A 857 -1.66 20.34 8.35
N ASP A 858 -1.69 19.59 9.46
CA ASP A 858 -2.82 19.54 10.41
C ASP A 858 -4.16 19.16 9.74
N ASN A 859 -4.11 18.30 8.72
CA ASN A 859 -5.29 17.80 8.02
C ASN A 859 -5.75 16.45 8.60
N GLN A 860 -7.02 16.07 8.43
CA GLN A 860 -7.53 14.76 8.85
C GLN A 860 -7.53 13.72 7.72
N ASP A 861 -6.66 13.91 6.72
CA ASP A 861 -6.51 13.06 5.55
C ASP A 861 -5.11 13.30 4.92
N THR A 862 -4.71 12.51 3.93
CA THR A 862 -3.42 12.62 3.24
C THR A 862 -3.13 14.04 2.75
N GLY A 863 -1.95 14.58 3.05
CA GLY A 863 -1.62 15.99 2.81
C GLY A 863 -1.62 16.41 1.34
N ILE A 864 -0.96 15.67 0.44
CA ILE A 864 -0.99 15.89 -1.01
C ILE A 864 -1.10 14.53 -1.71
N GLN A 865 -2.19 14.31 -2.46
CA GLN A 865 -2.44 13.04 -3.13
C GLN A 865 -2.59 13.19 -4.65
N ILE A 866 -1.93 12.31 -5.40
CA ILE A 866 -2.19 12.04 -6.82
C ILE A 866 -3.07 10.79 -6.90
N SER A 867 -4.28 10.93 -7.44
CA SER A 867 -5.18 9.80 -7.65
C SER A 867 -6.36 10.22 -8.52
N GLY A 868 -6.69 9.43 -9.52
CA GLY A 868 -7.89 9.60 -10.34
C GLY A 868 -9.15 9.01 -9.69
N SER A 869 -10.09 8.57 -10.53
CA SER A 869 -11.27 7.84 -10.11
C SER A 869 -11.25 6.42 -10.65
N SER A 870 -11.63 5.44 -9.82
CA SER A 870 -11.84 4.05 -10.27
C SER A 870 -13.00 3.89 -11.24
N THR A 871 -13.85 4.92 -11.40
CA THR A 871 -14.92 4.95 -12.40
C THR A 871 -14.45 5.51 -13.76
N GLU A 872 -13.22 6.02 -13.82
CA GLU A 872 -12.58 6.49 -15.05
C GLU A 872 -11.64 5.40 -15.59
N PRO A 873 -11.55 5.24 -16.92
CA PRO A 873 -10.63 4.27 -17.51
C PRO A 873 -9.17 4.64 -17.19
N PRO A 874 -8.24 3.67 -17.14
CA PRO A 874 -6.83 3.93 -16.84
C PRO A 874 -6.17 5.01 -17.70
N SER A 875 -6.63 5.20 -18.94
CA SER A 875 -6.16 6.27 -19.84
C SER A 875 -6.48 7.69 -19.37
N MET A 876 -7.30 7.86 -18.33
CA MET A 876 -7.63 9.14 -17.71
C MET A 876 -7.01 9.34 -16.33
N TRP A 877 -6.28 8.34 -15.83
CA TRP A 877 -5.61 8.44 -14.54
C TRP A 877 -4.49 9.49 -14.61
N PRO A 878 -4.29 10.27 -13.52
CA PRO A 878 -3.34 11.37 -13.49
C PRO A 878 -1.93 10.89 -13.85
N SER A 879 -1.32 11.54 -14.83
CA SER A 879 -0.01 11.21 -15.37
C SER A 879 0.88 12.43 -15.47
N ASP A 880 2.20 12.22 -15.45
CA ASP A 880 3.21 13.25 -15.69
C ASP A 880 3.12 14.47 -14.75
N ASN A 881 2.62 14.29 -13.52
CA ASN A 881 2.59 15.36 -12.53
C ASN A 881 3.91 15.43 -11.73
N LEU A 882 4.29 16.64 -11.32
CA LEU A 882 5.47 16.89 -10.49
C LEU A 882 5.05 17.58 -9.18
N VAL A 883 5.29 16.91 -8.05
CA VAL A 883 5.25 17.52 -6.72
C VAL A 883 6.69 17.78 -6.29
N VAL A 884 7.07 19.04 -6.12
CA VAL A 884 8.48 19.44 -5.93
C VAL A 884 8.65 20.44 -4.79
N SER A 885 9.77 20.40 -4.09
CA SER A 885 10.12 21.39 -3.04
C SER A 885 9.02 21.60 -1.99
N SER A 886 8.22 20.56 -1.71
CA SER A 886 7.00 20.67 -0.91
C SER A 886 7.14 19.96 0.43
N GLU A 887 6.33 20.36 1.41
CA GLU A 887 6.39 19.85 2.77
C GLU A 887 5.01 19.36 3.22
N SER A 888 4.94 18.20 3.86
CA SER A 888 3.67 17.65 4.36
C SER A 888 3.83 17.04 5.75
N TYR A 889 3.08 17.55 6.74
CA TYR A 889 3.28 17.13 8.13
C TYR A 889 2.06 17.21 9.04
N ASN A 890 2.09 16.45 10.13
CA ASN A 890 1.06 16.46 11.18
C ASN A 890 -0.37 16.19 10.67
N ASN A 891 -0.49 15.45 9.56
CA ASN A 891 -1.77 14.99 9.05
C ASN A 891 -2.21 13.74 9.84
N ALA A 892 -3.48 13.69 10.27
CA ALA A 892 -4.01 12.68 11.17
C ALA A 892 -5.51 12.45 11.01
N ASP A 893 -5.89 11.36 10.35
CA ASP A 893 -7.27 10.89 10.32
C ASP A 893 -7.68 10.26 11.68
N PRO A 894 -8.99 10.09 11.96
CA PRO A 894 -9.45 9.51 13.23
C PRO A 894 -9.04 8.06 13.47
N GLY A 895 -8.82 7.27 12.42
CA GLY A 895 -8.42 5.86 12.47
C GLY A 895 -6.91 5.68 12.66
N GLY A 896 -6.12 6.66 12.21
CA GLY A 896 -4.66 6.65 12.25
C GLY A 896 -4.06 5.70 11.23
N ASN A 897 -4.72 5.48 10.10
CA ASN A 897 -4.38 4.45 9.12
C ASN A 897 -4.57 4.91 7.66
N ASP A 898 -4.89 6.18 7.44
CA ASP A 898 -5.20 6.71 6.10
C ASP A 898 -4.46 8.03 5.79
N ALA A 899 -4.08 8.83 6.79
CA ALA A 899 -3.48 10.15 6.58
C ALA A 899 -1.94 10.12 6.49
N ASP A 900 -1.46 10.05 5.25
CA ASP A 900 -0.03 10.18 4.90
C ASP A 900 0.40 11.65 4.70
N GLY A 901 1.70 11.86 4.55
CA GLY A 901 2.21 13.13 4.04
C GLY A 901 1.92 13.31 2.55
N PHE A 902 2.44 12.39 1.73
CA PHE A 902 2.25 12.36 0.28
C PHE A 902 1.72 11.02 -0.18
N ALA A 903 0.95 10.99 -1.25
CA ALA A 903 0.56 9.74 -1.87
C ALA A 903 0.40 9.82 -3.38
N ALA A 904 0.70 8.72 -4.05
CA ALA A 904 0.27 8.44 -5.42
C ALA A 904 -0.23 6.99 -5.44
N LYS A 905 -1.52 6.81 -5.14
CA LYS A 905 -2.14 5.51 -4.85
C LYS A 905 -3.47 5.29 -5.57
N LEU A 906 -3.89 4.02 -5.61
CA LEU A 906 -5.16 3.51 -6.18
C LEU A 906 -5.24 3.58 -7.71
N THR A 907 -5.42 4.77 -8.27
CA THR A 907 -5.68 4.97 -9.71
C THR A 907 -4.73 6.04 -10.23
N VAL A 908 -3.53 5.63 -10.60
CA VAL A 908 -2.41 6.51 -10.95
C VAL A 908 -1.83 6.07 -12.29
N GLY A 909 -1.66 7.03 -13.20
CA GLY A 909 -1.03 6.82 -14.49
C GLY A 909 0.49 6.95 -14.42
N GLU A 910 1.15 6.95 -15.58
CA GLU A 910 2.61 6.95 -15.67
C GLU A 910 3.24 8.32 -15.39
N GLY A 911 4.53 8.34 -15.07
CA GLY A 911 5.36 9.55 -15.13
C GLY A 911 5.21 10.53 -13.96
N ASN A 912 4.50 10.15 -12.89
CA ASN A 912 4.35 11.00 -11.71
C ASN A 912 5.63 11.02 -10.86
N VAL A 913 6.03 12.21 -10.41
CA VAL A 913 7.29 12.43 -9.68
C VAL A 913 7.06 13.26 -8.42
N PHE A 914 7.65 12.81 -7.31
CA PHE A 914 7.90 13.62 -6.12
C PHE A 914 9.39 13.93 -6.04
N ARG A 915 9.77 15.20 -5.94
CA ARG A 915 11.17 15.65 -5.92
C ARG A 915 11.42 16.64 -4.80
N ASP A 916 12.61 16.67 -4.21
CA ASP A 916 13.03 17.71 -3.27
C ASP A 916 12.02 17.96 -2.12
N SER A 917 11.29 16.93 -1.68
CA SER A 917 10.14 17.12 -0.79
C SER A 917 10.40 16.50 0.59
N ILE A 918 9.73 17.04 1.62
CA ILE A 918 9.92 16.65 3.01
C ILE A 918 8.57 16.21 3.60
N SER A 919 8.51 14.99 4.14
CA SER A 919 7.34 14.46 4.84
C SER A 919 7.68 14.10 6.27
N HIS A 920 6.91 14.58 7.24
CA HIS A 920 7.19 14.22 8.63
C HIS A 920 6.01 14.28 9.58
N HIS A 921 6.09 13.50 10.66
CA HIS A 921 5.07 13.51 11.71
C HIS A 921 3.63 13.31 11.20
N ASN A 922 3.44 12.57 10.10
CA ASN A 922 2.11 12.16 9.66
C ASN A 922 1.71 10.91 10.46
N ILE A 923 0.42 10.75 10.76
CA ILE A 923 -0.03 9.66 11.64
C ILE A 923 0.26 8.29 11.04
N ASP A 924 0.15 8.15 9.71
CA ASP A 924 0.38 6.90 9.00
C ASP A 924 1.75 6.90 8.33
N ASP A 925 1.89 7.23 7.05
CA ASP A 925 3.18 7.18 6.36
C ASP A 925 3.70 8.54 5.86
N GLY A 926 5.00 8.58 5.58
CA GLY A 926 5.61 9.70 4.87
C GLY A 926 5.13 9.77 3.42
N TRP A 927 5.27 8.66 2.70
CA TRP A 927 4.77 8.42 1.35
C TRP A 927 4.00 7.10 1.28
N ASP A 928 2.87 7.09 0.56
CA ASP A 928 2.12 5.87 0.24
C ASP A 928 1.81 5.73 -1.27
N LEU A 929 2.33 4.65 -1.87
CA LEU A 929 2.14 4.25 -3.27
C LEU A 929 1.25 3.01 -3.41
N TYR A 930 0.31 2.80 -2.49
CA TYR A 930 -0.56 1.63 -2.46
C TYR A 930 -1.32 1.38 -3.77
N ALA A 931 -1.11 0.19 -4.35
CA ALA A 931 -1.89 -0.35 -5.45
C ALA A 931 -2.88 -1.40 -4.93
N LYS A 932 -4.07 -1.44 -5.53
CA LYS A 932 -5.16 -2.32 -5.10
C LYS A 932 -5.51 -3.32 -6.20
N SER A 933 -5.57 -4.59 -5.86
CA SER A 933 -5.91 -5.69 -6.78
C SER A 933 -7.25 -5.49 -7.51
N THR A 934 -8.22 -4.80 -6.90
CA THR A 934 -9.52 -4.51 -7.54
C THR A 934 -9.44 -3.43 -8.62
N THR A 935 -8.42 -2.57 -8.61
CA THR A 935 -8.17 -1.56 -9.68
C THR A 935 -7.02 -1.98 -10.60
N GLY A 936 -6.21 -2.94 -10.18
CA GLY A 936 -5.06 -3.46 -10.90
C GLY A 936 -3.77 -2.66 -10.63
N PRO A 937 -2.71 -2.96 -11.41
CA PRO A 937 -1.44 -2.23 -11.38
C PRO A 937 -1.61 -0.74 -11.64
N ILE A 938 -0.73 0.08 -11.03
CA ILE A 938 -0.65 1.52 -11.27
C ILE A 938 0.63 1.88 -12.01
N GLY A 939 0.66 3.06 -12.62
CA GLY A 939 1.85 3.55 -13.33
C GLY A 939 3.04 3.78 -12.40
N THR A 940 4.24 3.82 -13.00
CA THR A 940 5.47 4.05 -12.26
C THR A 940 5.48 5.43 -11.62
N VAL A 941 5.87 5.46 -10.36
CA VAL A 941 6.07 6.68 -9.57
C VAL A 941 7.54 6.76 -9.19
N VAL A 942 8.11 7.96 -9.35
CA VAL A 942 9.48 8.26 -8.91
C VAL A 942 9.41 9.18 -7.70
N VAL A 943 10.05 8.78 -6.62
CA VAL A 943 10.32 9.65 -5.46
C VAL A 943 11.82 9.89 -5.43
N GLU A 944 12.24 11.14 -5.52
CA GLU A 944 13.65 11.49 -5.56
C GLU A 944 14.02 12.72 -4.75
N ASP A 945 15.29 12.80 -4.34
CA ASP A 945 15.85 13.96 -3.65
C ASP A 945 15.04 14.36 -2.39
N SER A 946 14.39 13.39 -1.73
CA SER A 946 13.33 13.65 -0.73
C SER A 946 13.64 13.04 0.64
N VAL A 947 12.95 13.54 1.68
CA VAL A 947 13.17 13.16 3.07
C VAL A 947 11.87 12.75 3.77
N ALA A 948 11.88 11.60 4.45
CA ALA A 948 10.78 11.14 5.30
C ALA A 948 11.24 10.95 6.75
N TYR A 949 10.64 11.63 7.73
CA TYR A 949 11.05 11.44 9.13
C TYR A 949 9.95 11.52 10.18
N ASP A 950 10.14 10.81 11.30
CA ASP A 950 9.23 10.81 12.46
C ASP A 950 7.74 10.52 12.12
N ASN A 951 7.43 9.88 10.99
CA ASN A 951 6.08 9.46 10.66
C ASN A 951 5.64 8.30 11.58
N GLY A 952 4.31 8.12 11.73
CA GLY A 952 3.71 7.24 12.73
C GLY A 952 3.47 7.93 14.08
N ARG A 953 3.91 9.19 14.21
CA ARG A 953 3.78 10.03 15.40
C ARG A 953 3.40 11.44 14.97
N LEU A 954 2.71 12.17 15.85
CA LEU A 954 2.33 13.57 15.60
C LEU A 954 3.25 14.53 16.35
N LEU A 955 3.23 15.80 15.95
CA LEU A 955 3.93 16.85 16.68
C LEU A 955 3.33 17.00 18.10
N GLY A 956 4.19 16.97 19.12
CA GLY A 956 3.81 17.07 20.53
C GLY A 956 3.55 15.71 21.20
N ASP A 957 2.95 15.72 22.38
CA ASP A 957 2.74 14.52 23.21
C ASP A 957 1.39 13.81 22.90
N ASP A 958 1.01 13.67 21.62
CA ASP A 958 -0.20 12.92 21.24
C ASP A 958 0.09 11.40 21.29
N PRO A 959 -0.67 10.60 22.05
CA PRO A 959 -0.43 9.16 22.16
C PRO A 959 -0.91 8.34 20.96
N ARG A 960 -1.60 8.94 19.98
CA ARG A 960 -2.05 8.24 18.77
C ARG A 960 -0.86 7.87 17.90
N THR A 961 -0.95 6.71 17.26
CA THR A 961 0.06 6.17 16.36
C THR A 961 -0.62 5.46 15.18
N GLY A 962 0.00 5.50 14.01
CA GLY A 962 -0.34 4.66 12.84
C GLY A 962 0.77 3.68 12.50
N GLU A 963 0.92 3.31 11.22
CA GLU A 963 1.97 2.37 10.79
C GLU A 963 3.37 2.99 10.85
N GLY A 964 3.52 4.22 10.37
CA GLY A 964 4.75 4.98 10.52
C GLY A 964 5.86 4.60 9.56
N ASN A 965 5.58 4.28 8.30
CA ASN A 965 6.65 4.06 7.33
C ASN A 965 7.18 5.39 6.78
N GLY A 966 8.47 5.44 6.43
CA GLY A 966 9.02 6.58 5.70
C GLY A 966 8.51 6.60 4.26
N PHE A 967 8.84 5.56 3.50
CA PHE A 967 8.43 5.35 2.12
C PHE A 967 7.75 4.00 1.93
N LYS A 968 6.42 3.99 1.75
CA LYS A 968 5.61 2.81 1.40
C LYS A 968 5.42 2.75 -0.12
N LEU A 969 6.09 1.79 -0.76
CA LEU A 969 6.31 1.76 -2.21
C LEU A 969 5.49 0.68 -2.95
N GLY A 970 4.29 0.34 -2.46
CA GLY A 970 3.44 -0.65 -3.13
C GLY A 970 2.25 -1.11 -2.29
N GLY A 971 1.53 -2.12 -2.76
CA GLY A 971 0.34 -2.68 -2.10
C GLY A 971 -0.17 -3.96 -2.78
N GLU A 972 -0.81 -4.84 -2.01
CA GLU A 972 -1.52 -6.06 -2.45
C GLU A 972 -0.80 -6.96 -3.48
N SER A 973 0.53 -7.06 -3.42
CA SER A 973 1.32 -7.81 -4.41
C SER A 973 1.13 -7.35 -5.85
N MET A 974 0.71 -6.09 -6.06
CA MET A 974 0.54 -5.48 -7.37
C MET A 974 1.85 -4.84 -7.84
N PRO A 975 2.25 -5.06 -9.11
CA PRO A 975 3.43 -4.43 -9.70
C PRO A 975 3.20 -2.93 -9.93
N GLY A 976 4.29 -2.16 -9.86
CA GLY A 976 4.31 -0.73 -10.17
C GLY A 976 5.68 -0.19 -10.62
N ASP A 977 6.75 -0.97 -10.48
CA ASP A 977 8.15 -0.60 -10.85
C ASP A 977 8.60 0.76 -10.28
N HIS A 978 8.13 1.09 -9.06
CA HIS A 978 8.39 2.37 -8.40
C HIS A 978 9.89 2.56 -8.10
N LEU A 979 10.37 3.79 -8.26
CA LEU A 979 11.77 4.17 -8.00
C LEU A 979 11.86 5.15 -6.83
N LEU A 980 12.56 4.75 -5.77
CA LEU A 980 13.05 5.65 -4.73
C LEU A 980 14.53 5.95 -4.98
N ARG A 981 14.86 7.21 -5.23
CA ARG A 981 16.22 7.64 -5.59
C ARG A 981 16.73 8.78 -4.73
N ASN A 982 17.99 8.75 -4.33
CA ASN A 982 18.66 9.83 -3.60
C ASN A 982 17.81 10.35 -2.43
N ALA A 983 17.39 9.47 -1.51
CA ALA A 983 16.42 9.81 -0.47
C ALA A 983 16.95 9.52 0.93
N VAL A 984 16.52 10.31 1.92
CA VAL A 984 16.88 10.12 3.34
C VAL A 984 15.63 9.79 4.16
N THR A 985 15.72 8.80 5.05
CA THR A 985 14.62 8.47 5.97
C THR A 985 15.11 8.20 7.39
N TYR A 986 14.48 8.78 8.40
CA TYR A 986 14.88 8.57 9.79
C TYR A 986 13.79 8.77 10.86
N GLY A 987 13.94 8.12 12.03
CA GLY A 987 13.07 8.34 13.19
C GLY A 987 11.62 7.84 13.05
N ASN A 988 11.25 7.27 11.90
CA ASN A 988 9.89 6.80 11.66
C ASN A 988 9.54 5.63 12.61
N LEU A 989 8.27 5.56 13.04
CA LEU A 989 7.80 4.54 13.99
C LEU A 989 7.90 3.12 13.43
N GLY A 990 7.73 2.96 12.11
CA GLY A 990 7.81 1.71 11.37
C GLY A 990 9.06 1.63 10.49
N THR A 991 8.90 1.17 9.25
CA THR A 991 10.03 0.93 8.34
C THR A 991 10.42 2.19 7.58
N GLY A 992 11.72 2.50 7.46
CA GLY A 992 12.20 3.60 6.63
C GLY A 992 11.77 3.46 5.16
N VAL A 993 12.04 2.31 4.56
CA VAL A 993 11.58 1.96 3.19
C VAL A 993 10.92 0.59 3.17
N THR A 994 9.68 0.49 2.71
CA THR A 994 8.96 -0.78 2.58
C THR A 994 8.41 -0.97 1.17
N SER A 995 8.56 -2.16 0.59
CA SER A 995 7.85 -2.54 -0.64
C SER A 995 6.36 -2.67 -0.42
N ASN A 996 5.93 -2.89 0.83
CA ASN A 996 4.54 -3.12 1.22
C ASN A 996 3.83 -4.11 0.29
N SER A 997 4.48 -5.27 0.09
CA SER A 997 4.10 -6.32 -0.86
C SER A 997 4.26 -6.02 -2.35
N GLY A 998 4.59 -4.79 -2.79
CA GLY A 998 4.96 -4.52 -4.19
C GLY A 998 6.11 -5.44 -4.65
N PRO A 999 6.03 -6.14 -5.79
CA PRO A 999 7.00 -7.16 -6.17
C PRO A 999 8.26 -6.62 -6.87
N ASP A 1000 8.29 -5.36 -7.33
CA ASP A 1000 9.25 -4.86 -8.32
C ASP A 1000 9.84 -3.46 -8.01
N VAL A 1001 10.04 -3.14 -6.73
CA VAL A 1001 10.56 -1.84 -6.27
C VAL A 1001 12.06 -1.65 -6.57
N ARG A 1002 12.42 -0.41 -6.95
CA ARG A 1002 13.80 0.02 -7.23
C ARG A 1002 14.29 1.06 -6.21
N LEU A 1003 15.47 0.82 -5.63
CA LEU A 1003 16.17 1.71 -4.70
C LEU A 1003 17.51 2.15 -5.31
N ASP A 1004 17.79 3.46 -5.28
CA ASP A 1004 19.03 4.05 -5.79
C ASP A 1004 19.53 5.14 -4.83
N ALA A 1005 20.73 5.00 -4.26
CA ALA A 1005 21.32 6.00 -3.36
C ALA A 1005 20.43 6.41 -2.17
N VAL A 1006 19.93 5.45 -1.39
CA VAL A 1006 19.01 5.71 -0.26
C VAL A 1006 19.75 5.64 1.08
N THR A 1007 19.55 6.61 1.98
CA THR A 1007 20.05 6.59 3.36
C THR A 1007 18.89 6.42 4.34
N SER A 1008 18.89 5.34 5.12
CA SER A 1008 17.87 5.00 6.13
C SER A 1008 18.53 4.85 7.49
N VAL A 1009 18.20 5.71 8.46
CA VAL A 1009 18.87 5.75 9.77
C VAL A 1009 17.87 5.87 10.91
N ASP A 1010 18.05 5.19 12.03
CA ASP A 1010 17.24 5.38 13.24
C ASP A 1010 15.71 5.19 13.06
N ASN A 1011 15.27 4.40 12.08
CA ASN A 1011 13.88 3.93 11.95
C ASN A 1011 13.70 2.63 12.76
N ASP A 1012 12.48 2.14 13.03
CA ASP A 1012 12.31 0.81 13.65
C ASP A 1012 12.98 -0.29 12.82
N ARG A 1013 12.81 -0.20 11.50
CA ARG A 1013 13.54 -1.01 10.51
C ARG A 1013 14.02 -0.12 9.38
N GLY A 1014 15.20 -0.38 8.82
CA GLY A 1014 15.72 0.43 7.73
C GLY A 1014 15.01 0.18 6.40
N VAL A 1015 15.06 -1.06 5.91
CA VAL A 1015 14.54 -1.51 4.62
C VAL A 1015 13.77 -2.82 4.77
N ARG A 1016 12.61 -2.92 4.09
CA ARG A 1016 11.79 -4.14 3.98
C ARG A 1016 11.34 -4.34 2.53
N LEU A 1017 11.93 -5.31 1.83
CA LEU A 1017 11.51 -5.75 0.50
C LEU A 1017 10.97 -7.18 0.60
N GLU A 1018 9.65 -7.31 0.55
CA GLU A 1018 8.95 -8.60 0.60
C GLU A 1018 7.63 -8.56 -0.17
N THR A 1019 7.14 -9.73 -0.56
CA THR A 1019 5.84 -9.91 -1.21
C THR A 1019 5.34 -11.35 -1.07
N ASN A 1020 4.04 -11.55 -1.26
CA ASN A 1020 3.45 -12.87 -1.48
C ASN A 1020 3.33 -13.23 -2.98
N ALA A 1021 3.81 -12.37 -3.89
CA ALA A 1021 3.89 -12.69 -5.31
C ALA A 1021 4.88 -13.84 -5.55
N LYS A 1022 4.63 -14.64 -6.60
CA LYS A 1022 5.46 -15.80 -6.96
C LYS A 1022 6.92 -15.48 -7.30
N SER A 1023 7.18 -14.25 -7.70
CA SER A 1023 8.50 -13.77 -8.08
C SER A 1023 8.62 -12.30 -7.72
N THR A 1024 9.85 -11.88 -7.42
CA THR A 1024 10.21 -10.48 -7.22
C THR A 1024 11.06 -9.97 -8.40
N ASP A 1025 11.20 -8.65 -8.52
CA ASP A 1025 12.19 -7.95 -9.35
C ASP A 1025 12.69 -6.71 -8.60
N TYR A 1026 13.11 -6.92 -7.35
CA TYR A 1026 13.70 -5.88 -6.52
C TYR A 1026 15.07 -5.51 -7.04
N ARG A 1027 15.35 -4.21 -7.10
CA ARG A 1027 16.65 -3.69 -7.52
C ARG A 1027 17.11 -2.66 -6.50
N ALA A 1028 18.35 -2.78 -6.04
CA ALA A 1028 18.91 -1.85 -5.08
C ALA A 1028 20.39 -1.61 -5.35
N THR A 1029 20.77 -0.35 -5.43
CA THR A 1029 22.16 0.11 -5.56
C THR A 1029 22.36 1.34 -4.67
N GLY A 1030 23.51 1.45 -4.01
CA GLY A 1030 23.84 2.57 -3.14
C GLY A 1030 22.97 2.72 -1.89
N VAL A 1031 22.33 1.67 -1.41
CA VAL A 1031 21.51 1.73 -0.18
C VAL A 1031 22.39 1.75 1.06
N LEU A 1032 22.08 2.60 2.03
CA LEU A 1032 22.73 2.74 3.32
C LEU A 1032 21.67 2.68 4.41
N SER A 1033 21.47 1.52 5.01
CA SER A 1033 20.61 1.32 6.18
C SER A 1033 21.48 1.20 7.41
N TRP A 1034 21.26 1.99 8.46
CA TRP A 1034 22.15 1.99 9.62
C TRP A 1034 21.43 2.37 10.92
N ARG A 1035 21.85 1.76 12.04
CA ARG A 1035 21.36 2.09 13.40
C ARG A 1035 19.85 1.86 13.62
N ASN A 1036 19.23 1.00 12.82
CA ASN A 1036 17.84 0.61 13.02
C ASN A 1036 17.75 -0.52 14.08
N PRO A 1037 16.80 -0.50 15.03
CA PRO A 1037 16.65 -1.54 16.06
C PRO A 1037 16.29 -2.93 15.49
N SER A 1038 15.51 -2.97 14.40
CA SER A 1038 15.19 -4.18 13.67
C SER A 1038 16.06 -4.29 12.41
N ALA A 1039 16.53 -5.50 12.14
CA ALA A 1039 17.28 -5.80 10.93
C ALA A 1039 16.44 -5.59 9.65
N ASP A 1040 17.11 -5.19 8.58
CA ASP A 1040 16.56 -5.13 7.24
C ASP A 1040 16.01 -6.51 6.83
N LEU A 1041 14.98 -6.51 5.98
CA LEU A 1041 14.38 -7.74 5.44
C LEU A 1041 14.31 -7.69 3.93
N LEU A 1042 15.00 -8.64 3.29
CA LEU A 1042 15.10 -8.77 1.84
C LEU A 1042 14.63 -10.18 1.46
N ALA A 1043 13.33 -10.36 1.33
CA ALA A 1043 12.69 -11.64 0.98
C ALA A 1043 12.65 -11.81 -0.55
N LEU A 1044 13.81 -12.07 -1.14
CA LEU A 1044 13.96 -12.22 -2.58
C LEU A 1044 13.43 -13.58 -3.06
N VAL A 1045 12.56 -13.56 -4.08
CA VAL A 1045 12.06 -14.76 -4.79
C VAL A 1045 12.53 -14.74 -6.26
N GLN A 1046 13.50 -13.90 -6.57
CA GLN A 1046 14.06 -13.71 -7.92
C GLN A 1046 15.38 -14.45 -8.10
N ALA A 1047 15.70 -14.76 -9.36
CA ALA A 1047 16.96 -15.41 -9.71
C ALA A 1047 18.17 -14.47 -9.55
N ASP A 1048 17.99 -13.18 -9.82
CA ASP A 1048 19.06 -12.19 -9.70
C ASP A 1048 19.13 -11.62 -8.28
N THR A 1049 20.01 -12.15 -7.46
CA THR A 1049 20.22 -11.67 -6.08
C THR A 1049 21.37 -10.67 -5.96
N SER A 1050 21.80 -10.05 -7.07
CA SER A 1050 23.01 -9.20 -7.10
C SER A 1050 22.96 -8.05 -6.09
N LEU A 1051 21.77 -7.55 -5.75
CA LEU A 1051 21.57 -6.49 -4.77
C LEU A 1051 22.15 -6.83 -3.38
N LEU A 1052 22.16 -8.12 -3.00
CA LEU A 1052 22.74 -8.58 -1.72
C LEU A 1052 24.27 -8.50 -1.72
N THR A 1053 24.88 -8.55 -2.90
CA THR A 1053 26.34 -8.57 -3.09
C THR A 1053 26.88 -7.28 -3.70
N ASP A 1054 26.01 -6.32 -4.02
CA ASP A 1054 26.43 -5.03 -4.56
C ASP A 1054 27.22 -4.28 -3.48
N PRO A 1055 28.52 -4.00 -3.68
CA PRO A 1055 29.38 -3.38 -2.67
C PRO A 1055 29.06 -1.90 -2.42
N SER A 1056 28.09 -1.33 -3.15
CA SER A 1056 27.52 -0.01 -2.84
C SER A 1056 26.43 -0.07 -1.78
N ASN A 1057 25.85 -1.25 -1.52
CA ASN A 1057 24.81 -1.46 -0.53
C ASN A 1057 25.41 -1.80 0.85
N TYR A 1058 24.85 -1.16 1.87
CA TYR A 1058 25.11 -1.35 3.29
C TYR A 1058 23.79 -1.60 4.00
N PHE A 1059 23.32 -2.84 3.97
CA PHE A 1059 22.16 -3.27 4.76
C PHE A 1059 22.62 -3.56 6.19
N ASP A 1060 21.81 -3.16 7.18
CA ASP A 1060 22.17 -3.24 8.61
C ASP A 1060 23.52 -2.61 8.98
N GLY A 1061 23.95 -1.61 8.20
CA GLY A 1061 25.20 -0.90 8.40
C GLY A 1061 26.43 -1.67 7.96
N THR A 1062 26.26 -2.77 7.21
CA THR A 1062 27.35 -3.65 6.78
C THR A 1062 27.25 -3.96 5.29
N THR A 1063 28.39 -4.19 4.65
CA THR A 1063 28.42 -4.64 3.25
C THR A 1063 28.86 -6.10 3.15
N ALA A 1064 28.25 -6.85 2.23
CA ALA A 1064 28.57 -8.27 2.01
C ALA A 1064 29.92 -8.49 1.33
N ASP A 1065 30.49 -7.46 0.67
CA ASP A 1065 31.76 -7.53 -0.03
C ASP A 1065 32.65 -6.30 0.27
N ALA A 1066 33.53 -6.42 1.26
CA ALA A 1066 34.56 -5.43 1.57
C ALA A 1066 35.91 -5.70 0.87
N ALA A 1067 35.97 -6.64 -0.09
CA ALA A 1067 37.22 -7.15 -0.64
C ALA A 1067 38.00 -6.13 -1.49
N ASP A 1068 37.38 -5.01 -1.87
CA ASP A 1068 38.01 -3.93 -2.64
C ASP A 1068 38.61 -2.80 -1.80
N GLY A 1069 38.60 -2.95 -0.46
CA GLY A 1069 39.22 -2.01 0.49
C GLY A 1069 38.28 -0.91 1.01
N ARG A 1070 36.97 -0.99 0.73
CA ARG A 1070 35.95 -0.18 1.40
C ARG A 1070 35.76 -0.60 2.87
N PRO A 1071 35.27 0.30 3.75
CA PRO A 1071 34.99 -0.07 5.13
C PRO A 1071 33.88 -1.12 5.20
N ALA A 1072 34.06 -2.14 6.04
CA ALA A 1072 33.11 -3.25 6.17
C ALA A 1072 31.81 -2.85 6.92
N SER A 1073 31.88 -1.79 7.71
CA SER A 1073 30.76 -1.29 8.51
C SER A 1073 30.68 0.24 8.51
N VAL A 1074 29.48 0.75 8.71
CA VAL A 1074 29.16 2.16 8.83
C VAL A 1074 29.35 2.61 10.27
N ASP A 1075 29.94 3.79 10.47
CA ASP A 1075 30.06 4.43 11.77
C ASP A 1075 29.75 5.94 11.68
N GLU A 1076 29.76 6.64 12.81
CA GLU A 1076 29.40 8.06 12.87
C GLU A 1076 30.29 8.96 11.99
N SER A 1077 31.54 8.56 11.71
CA SER A 1077 32.48 9.36 10.91
C SER A 1077 32.08 9.48 9.44
N TRP A 1078 31.16 8.62 9.00
CA TRP A 1078 30.56 8.70 7.67
C TRP A 1078 29.63 9.91 7.53
N PHE A 1079 29.16 10.48 8.64
CA PHE A 1079 28.19 11.56 8.63
C PHE A 1079 28.81 12.87 9.14
N VAL A 1080 28.35 14.00 8.60
CA VAL A 1080 28.71 15.34 9.10
C VAL A 1080 28.13 15.53 10.51
N SER A 1081 26.88 15.10 10.74
CA SER A 1081 26.21 15.08 12.03
C SER A 1081 25.15 13.98 12.08
N THR A 1082 24.90 13.42 13.26
CA THR A 1082 23.76 12.53 13.56
C THR A 1082 22.81 13.15 14.60
N ASP A 1083 22.88 14.47 14.81
CA ASP A 1083 22.07 15.20 15.78
C ASP A 1083 20.65 15.45 15.25
N ALA A 1084 19.84 14.39 15.18
CA ALA A 1084 18.45 14.46 14.75
C ALA A 1084 17.54 15.19 15.76
N GLU A 1085 18.03 15.54 16.95
CA GLU A 1085 17.30 16.40 17.90
C GLU A 1085 17.53 17.88 17.61
N GLY A 1086 18.76 18.28 17.28
CA GLY A 1086 19.17 19.68 17.05
C GLY A 1086 19.06 20.17 15.62
N LEU A 1087 19.08 19.28 14.62
CA LEU A 1087 19.02 19.61 13.20
C LEU A 1087 17.73 19.10 12.56
N ARG A 1088 17.20 19.83 11.57
CA ARG A 1088 16.04 19.41 10.78
C ARG A 1088 16.26 19.80 9.31
N PRO A 1089 15.83 18.96 8.37
CA PRO A 1089 15.86 19.31 6.95
C PRO A 1089 14.93 20.48 6.67
N THR A 1090 15.28 21.29 5.69
CA THR A 1090 14.43 22.37 5.19
C THR A 1090 14.51 22.46 3.68
N ILE A 1091 13.46 22.97 3.06
CA ILE A 1091 13.52 23.37 1.65
C ILE A 1091 14.34 24.67 1.54
N ALA A 1092 15.46 24.60 0.81
CA ALA A 1092 16.34 25.73 0.59
C ALA A 1092 15.73 26.77 -0.37
N ALA A 1093 16.42 27.90 -0.54
CA ALA A 1093 15.97 29.01 -1.38
C ALA A 1093 16.00 28.66 -2.89
N ASP A 1094 16.88 27.75 -3.29
CA ASP A 1094 16.95 27.17 -4.64
C ASP A 1094 15.94 26.02 -4.85
N GLY A 1095 15.25 25.59 -3.79
CA GLY A 1095 14.22 24.56 -3.85
C GLY A 1095 14.70 23.15 -3.49
N SER A 1096 16.01 22.90 -3.42
CA SER A 1096 16.53 21.60 -2.98
C SER A 1096 16.34 21.39 -1.48
N VAL A 1097 16.40 20.13 -1.04
CA VAL A 1097 16.48 19.81 0.39
C VAL A 1097 17.87 20.16 0.94
N ASP A 1098 17.90 20.97 2.02
CA ASP A 1098 19.09 21.21 2.84
C ASP A 1098 18.95 20.45 4.16
N MET A 1099 19.87 19.51 4.40
CA MET A 1099 19.90 18.68 5.61
C MET A 1099 20.62 19.36 6.78
N HIS A 1100 21.26 20.52 6.57
CA HIS A 1100 22.05 21.24 7.58
C HIS A 1100 23.15 20.38 8.21
N GLY A 1101 23.72 19.44 7.45
CA GLY A 1101 24.71 18.46 7.93
C GLY A 1101 24.13 17.22 8.59
N LEU A 1102 22.82 17.11 8.79
CA LEU A 1102 22.19 15.92 9.37
C LEU A 1102 22.21 14.76 8.39
N TYR A 1103 22.87 13.66 8.75
CA TYR A 1103 23.05 12.48 7.90
C TYR A 1103 23.66 12.75 6.51
N GLU A 1104 24.26 13.93 6.30
CA GLU A 1104 25.05 14.22 5.11
C GLU A 1104 26.35 13.41 5.13
N LEU A 1105 26.66 12.73 4.04
CA LEU A 1105 27.81 11.84 3.97
C LEU A 1105 29.12 12.58 3.73
N THR A 1106 30.14 12.26 4.54
CA THR A 1106 31.52 12.73 4.37
C THR A 1106 32.25 11.93 3.27
N ASP A 1107 33.49 12.31 2.98
CA ASP A 1107 34.39 11.57 2.08
C ASP A 1107 34.84 10.21 2.65
N VAL A 1108 34.53 9.89 3.91
CA VAL A 1108 34.78 8.57 4.51
C VAL A 1108 33.81 7.53 3.94
N ALA A 1109 32.56 7.93 3.70
CA ALA A 1109 31.57 7.07 3.08
C ALA A 1109 31.91 6.85 1.59
N PRO A 1110 31.86 5.61 1.07
CA PRO A 1110 32.08 5.34 -0.35
C PRO A 1110 31.21 6.22 -1.26
N SER A 1111 31.78 6.71 -2.36
CA SER A 1111 31.11 7.65 -3.27
C SER A 1111 29.86 7.10 -3.95
N GLY A 1112 29.68 5.78 -3.99
CA GLY A 1112 28.50 5.12 -4.58
C GLY A 1112 27.43 4.73 -3.58
N THR A 1113 27.55 5.13 -2.31
CA THR A 1113 26.66 4.70 -1.22
C THR A 1113 25.94 5.89 -0.60
N GLY A 1114 24.66 5.69 -0.30
CA GLY A 1114 23.75 6.60 0.40
C GLY A 1114 23.42 7.87 -0.39
N ALA A 1115 22.43 8.60 0.12
CA ALA A 1115 21.93 9.83 -0.45
C ALA A 1115 22.94 10.98 -0.30
N ARG A 1116 23.03 11.82 -1.34
CA ARG A 1116 23.84 13.03 -1.41
C ARG A 1116 23.04 14.11 -2.14
N PHE A 1117 22.33 14.93 -1.38
CA PHE A 1117 21.61 16.06 -1.96
C PHE A 1117 22.57 17.10 -2.52
N ALA A 1118 22.16 17.71 -3.63
CA ALA A 1118 22.87 18.79 -4.27
C ALA A 1118 21.97 20.02 -4.34
N ALA A 1119 22.60 21.20 -4.41
CA ALA A 1119 21.89 22.42 -4.71
C ALA A 1119 21.17 22.29 -6.06
N ASN A 1120 19.97 22.87 -6.15
CA ASN A 1120 19.28 22.96 -7.42
C ASN A 1120 19.95 24.05 -8.28
N ASP A 1121 20.63 23.64 -9.35
CA ASP A 1121 21.32 24.55 -10.28
C ASP A 1121 20.33 25.41 -11.10
N ASP A 1122 19.09 24.95 -11.25
CA ASP A 1122 18.02 25.60 -12.03
C ASP A 1122 16.78 25.85 -11.15
N PRO A 1123 16.88 26.73 -10.12
CA PRO A 1123 15.76 27.03 -9.25
C PRO A 1123 14.63 27.72 -10.02
N THR A 1124 13.39 27.37 -9.69
CA THR A 1124 12.21 28.03 -10.26
C THR A 1124 12.22 29.52 -9.88
N VAL A 1125 12.15 30.38 -10.89
CA VAL A 1125 12.00 31.83 -10.70
C VAL A 1125 10.71 32.26 -11.39
N ILE A 1126 9.71 32.60 -10.59
CA ILE A 1126 8.44 33.16 -11.09
C ILE A 1126 8.47 34.69 -10.96
N GLU A 1127 8.51 35.37 -12.11
CA GLU A 1127 8.29 36.82 -12.15
C GLU A 1127 6.77 37.11 -12.13
N VAL A 1128 6.36 38.06 -11.29
CA VAL A 1128 4.95 38.48 -11.25
C VAL A 1128 4.61 39.24 -12.52
N LEU A 1129 3.66 38.70 -13.28
CA LEU A 1129 3.15 39.30 -14.50
C LEU A 1129 2.45 40.64 -14.21
N PRO A 1130 2.39 41.56 -15.19
CA PRO A 1130 1.65 42.82 -15.05
C PRO A 1130 0.22 42.56 -14.55
N PRO A 1131 -0.29 43.31 -13.55
CA PRO A 1131 -1.63 43.09 -13.04
C PRO A 1131 -2.68 43.36 -14.12
N VAL A 1132 -3.82 42.66 -14.03
CA VAL A 1132 -5.02 43.04 -14.78
C VAL A 1132 -5.36 44.50 -14.51
N THR A 1133 -5.75 45.21 -15.56
CA THR A 1133 -6.20 46.60 -15.53
C THR A 1133 -7.56 46.72 -16.20
N VAL A 1134 -8.43 47.58 -15.68
CA VAL A 1134 -9.70 47.90 -16.35
C VAL A 1134 -9.51 49.00 -17.39
N ALA A 1135 -10.16 48.85 -18.54
CA ALA A 1135 -10.07 49.82 -19.62
C ALA A 1135 -10.85 51.11 -19.28
N LEU A 1136 -10.13 52.19 -19.01
CA LEU A 1136 -10.70 53.54 -18.96
C LEU A 1136 -10.83 54.08 -20.39
N THR A 1137 -12.06 54.35 -20.84
CA THR A 1137 -12.33 54.88 -22.18
C THR A 1137 -13.17 56.14 -22.11
N ASN A 1138 -12.92 57.06 -23.02
CA ASN A 1138 -13.74 58.26 -23.17
C ASN A 1138 -15.02 57.89 -23.95
N VAL A 1139 -16.18 58.04 -23.32
CA VAL A 1139 -17.50 57.74 -23.90
C VAL A 1139 -18.04 58.99 -24.61
N VAL A 1140 -17.87 60.17 -24.00
CA VAL A 1140 -18.23 61.47 -24.56
C VAL A 1140 -17.04 62.42 -24.45
N ALA A 1141 -16.64 63.02 -25.58
CA ALA A 1141 -15.48 63.90 -25.63
C ALA A 1141 -15.63 65.17 -24.76
N PRO A 1142 -14.53 65.69 -24.19
CA PRO A 1142 -14.53 66.95 -23.46
C PRO A 1142 -15.08 68.10 -24.30
N SER A 1143 -15.74 69.07 -23.65
CA SER A 1143 -16.30 70.24 -24.33
C SER A 1143 -15.94 71.55 -23.65
N LEU A 1144 -16.04 72.66 -24.39
CA LEU A 1144 -15.73 73.99 -23.89
C LEU A 1144 -16.98 74.86 -23.89
N SER A 1145 -17.19 75.60 -22.80
CA SER A 1145 -18.26 76.60 -22.67
C SER A 1145 -17.71 77.95 -22.20
N GLY A 1146 -18.46 79.02 -22.44
CA GLY A 1146 -18.08 80.40 -22.06
C GLY A 1146 -17.66 81.27 -23.24
N ASP A 1147 -17.12 82.44 -22.94
CA ASP A 1147 -16.84 83.48 -23.92
C ASP A 1147 -15.41 83.38 -24.45
N ALA A 1148 -15.24 82.82 -25.66
CA ALA A 1148 -13.96 82.77 -26.38
C ALA A 1148 -13.52 84.14 -26.94
N VAL A 1149 -13.53 85.18 -26.11
CA VAL A 1149 -13.01 86.52 -26.45
C VAL A 1149 -12.00 86.96 -25.41
N LYS A 1150 -11.09 87.86 -25.79
CA LYS A 1150 -10.09 88.42 -24.87
C LYS A 1150 -10.71 88.90 -23.55
N GLY A 1151 -10.26 88.33 -22.43
CA GLY A 1151 -10.70 88.64 -21.07
C GLY A 1151 -11.92 87.84 -20.59
N GLY A 1152 -12.57 87.07 -21.48
CA GLY A 1152 -13.55 86.04 -21.13
C GLY A 1152 -12.90 84.83 -20.47
N THR A 1153 -13.74 83.97 -19.91
CA THR A 1153 -13.33 82.71 -19.28
C THR A 1153 -13.97 81.57 -20.04
N LEU A 1154 -13.15 80.60 -20.45
CA LEU A 1154 -13.61 79.31 -20.93
C LEU A 1154 -13.60 78.31 -19.77
N THR A 1155 -14.60 77.45 -19.72
CA THR A 1155 -14.73 76.37 -18.74
C THR A 1155 -14.73 75.05 -19.50
N ALA A 1156 -13.86 74.14 -19.10
CA ALA A 1156 -13.81 72.78 -19.59
C ALA A 1156 -14.86 71.91 -18.90
N ASP A 1157 -15.63 71.17 -19.69
CA ASP A 1157 -16.37 69.99 -19.26
C ASP A 1157 -15.49 68.76 -19.58
N PRO A 1158 -15.16 67.90 -18.59
CA PRO A 1158 -14.30 66.74 -18.81
C PRO A 1158 -14.91 65.65 -19.69
N GLY A 1159 -16.21 65.72 -20.02
CA GLY A 1159 -16.91 64.68 -20.78
C GLY A 1159 -17.38 63.51 -19.93
N GLU A 1160 -17.76 62.40 -20.58
CA GLU A 1160 -18.19 61.16 -19.93
C GLU A 1160 -17.16 60.04 -20.18
N TRP A 1161 -16.93 59.21 -19.17
CA TRP A 1161 -15.89 58.18 -19.16
C TRP A 1161 -16.48 56.85 -18.68
N SER A 1162 -15.88 55.73 -19.09
CA SER A 1162 -16.37 54.38 -18.77
C SER A 1162 -16.26 54.00 -17.30
N LEU A 1163 -15.44 54.73 -16.53
CA LEU A 1163 -15.25 54.57 -15.09
C LEU A 1163 -15.34 55.94 -14.40
N ASP A 1164 -15.63 55.95 -13.11
CA ASP A 1164 -15.56 57.16 -12.29
C ASP A 1164 -14.10 57.63 -12.17
N ALA A 1165 -13.78 58.73 -12.85
CA ALA A 1165 -12.42 59.24 -12.98
C ALA A 1165 -12.22 60.61 -12.32
N THR A 1166 -10.98 60.88 -11.93
CA THR A 1166 -10.49 62.21 -11.60
C THR A 1166 -9.80 62.84 -12.80
N TYR A 1167 -9.82 64.17 -12.91
CA TYR A 1167 -9.40 64.87 -14.13
C TYR A 1167 -8.31 65.90 -13.86
N SER A 1168 -7.30 65.91 -14.72
CA SER A 1168 -6.36 67.02 -14.86
C SER A 1168 -6.47 67.64 -16.24
N TYR A 1169 -6.21 68.94 -16.33
CA TYR A 1169 -6.44 69.72 -17.55
C TYR A 1169 -5.12 70.27 -18.07
N ARG A 1170 -5.05 70.45 -19.39
CA ARG A 1170 -3.98 71.19 -20.04
C ARG A 1170 -4.54 71.94 -21.24
N TRP A 1171 -4.56 73.27 -21.13
CA TRP A 1171 -5.05 74.12 -22.22
C TRP A 1171 -4.04 74.20 -23.34
N LEU A 1172 -4.54 74.11 -24.57
CA LEU A 1172 -3.76 74.11 -25.80
C LEU A 1172 -4.10 75.35 -26.62
N ARG A 1173 -3.08 75.98 -27.21
CA ARG A 1173 -3.22 77.01 -28.25
C ARG A 1173 -2.66 76.47 -29.55
N ASP A 1174 -3.50 76.37 -30.59
CA ASP A 1174 -3.18 75.72 -31.86
C ASP A 1174 -2.54 74.33 -31.66
N GLY A 1175 -3.09 73.55 -30.74
CA GLY A 1175 -2.60 72.21 -30.38
C GLY A 1175 -1.32 72.19 -29.53
N ARG A 1176 -0.81 73.33 -29.06
CA ARG A 1176 0.40 73.40 -28.21
C ARG A 1176 0.08 73.75 -26.76
N PRO A 1177 0.66 73.07 -25.75
CA PRO A 1177 0.42 73.38 -24.35
C PRO A 1177 0.72 74.83 -23.97
N ILE A 1178 -0.21 75.44 -23.25
CA ILE A 1178 -0.05 76.76 -22.64
C ILE A 1178 0.54 76.56 -21.24
N ALA A 1179 1.71 77.13 -20.97
CA ALA A 1179 2.38 76.96 -19.69
C ALA A 1179 1.51 77.43 -18.50
N ARG A 1180 1.40 76.58 -17.47
CA ARG A 1180 0.63 76.83 -16.23
C ARG A 1180 -0.85 77.13 -16.47
N ALA A 1181 -1.44 76.47 -17.46
CA ALA A 1181 -2.85 76.53 -17.77
C ALA A 1181 -3.43 75.12 -17.61
N ASP A 1182 -3.59 74.74 -16.35
CA ASP A 1182 -3.91 73.39 -15.87
C ASP A 1182 -5.21 73.33 -15.04
N ASP A 1183 -5.86 74.48 -14.84
CA ASP A 1183 -7.17 74.58 -14.22
C ASP A 1183 -8.31 74.17 -15.19
N ALA A 1184 -9.42 73.69 -14.64
CA ALA A 1184 -10.66 73.43 -15.39
C ALA A 1184 -11.24 74.69 -16.08
N THR A 1185 -10.76 75.88 -15.72
CA THR A 1185 -11.13 77.15 -16.36
C THR A 1185 -9.91 77.87 -16.89
N TYR A 1186 -10.03 78.53 -18.04
CA TYR A 1186 -8.96 79.32 -18.63
C TYR A 1186 -9.44 80.72 -18.98
N LYS A 1187 -8.75 81.71 -18.42
CA LYS A 1187 -8.96 83.11 -18.77
C LYS A 1187 -8.25 83.43 -20.07
N VAL A 1188 -9.03 83.74 -21.12
CA VAL A 1188 -8.54 84.05 -22.45
C VAL A 1188 -7.65 85.29 -22.42
N LYS A 1189 -6.37 85.12 -22.74
CA LYS A 1189 -5.35 86.16 -22.72
C LYS A 1189 -5.29 86.84 -24.08
N GLN A 1190 -4.60 87.98 -24.12
CA GLN A 1190 -4.38 88.70 -25.38
C GLN A 1190 -3.65 87.85 -26.43
N ALA A 1191 -2.73 87.00 -26.00
CA ALA A 1191 -1.95 86.14 -26.88
C ALA A 1191 -2.76 84.98 -27.48
N ASP A 1192 -4.01 84.76 -27.04
CA ASP A 1192 -4.89 83.73 -27.59
C ASP A 1192 -5.76 84.26 -28.75
N THR A 1193 -5.85 85.59 -28.93
CA THR A 1193 -6.75 86.17 -29.96
C THR A 1193 -6.31 85.77 -31.37
N GLY A 1194 -7.25 85.25 -32.18
CA GLY A 1194 -6.98 84.73 -33.51
C GLY A 1194 -6.36 83.33 -33.55
N HIS A 1195 -6.27 82.65 -32.40
CA HIS A 1195 -5.81 81.28 -32.28
C HIS A 1195 -6.95 80.35 -31.84
N ALA A 1196 -6.80 79.06 -32.11
CA ALA A 1196 -7.72 78.03 -31.67
C ALA A 1196 -7.34 77.56 -30.25
N LEU A 1197 -8.30 77.59 -29.32
CA LEU A 1197 -8.13 77.02 -27.99
C LEU A 1197 -8.87 75.70 -27.86
N SER A 1198 -8.18 74.68 -27.36
CA SER A 1198 -8.77 73.40 -26.91
C SER A 1198 -8.23 73.06 -25.53
N VAL A 1199 -8.84 72.07 -24.87
CA VAL A 1199 -8.34 71.52 -23.60
C VAL A 1199 -8.07 70.03 -23.76
N GLU A 1200 -6.91 69.59 -23.29
CA GLU A 1200 -6.56 68.20 -23.07
C GLU A 1200 -7.00 67.83 -21.66
N VAL A 1201 -7.82 66.79 -21.53
CA VAL A 1201 -8.31 66.25 -20.26
C VAL A 1201 -7.68 64.87 -20.08
N THR A 1202 -6.86 64.72 -19.05
CA THR A 1202 -6.35 63.41 -18.62
C THR A 1202 -7.27 62.90 -17.52
N ALA A 1203 -7.97 61.80 -17.79
CA ALA A 1203 -8.75 61.06 -16.81
C ALA A 1203 -7.88 59.99 -16.14
N THR A 1204 -8.02 59.85 -14.83
CA THR A 1204 -7.37 58.80 -14.03
C THR A 1204 -8.42 58.16 -13.14
N ALA A 1205 -8.56 56.84 -13.25
CA ALA A 1205 -9.44 56.02 -12.42
C ALA A 1205 -8.60 54.93 -11.74
N ASP A 1206 -9.06 54.47 -10.59
CA ASP A 1206 -8.39 53.37 -9.87
C ASP A 1206 -8.45 52.09 -10.72
N GLY A 1207 -7.34 51.35 -10.79
CA GLY A 1207 -7.24 50.11 -11.57
C GLY A 1207 -7.12 50.30 -13.10
N ALA A 1208 -7.06 51.55 -13.60
CA ALA A 1208 -6.94 51.86 -15.03
C ALA A 1208 -5.72 52.74 -15.35
N ASP A 1209 -5.17 52.58 -16.55
CA ASP A 1209 -4.19 53.52 -17.08
C ASP A 1209 -4.83 54.90 -17.38
N PRO A 1210 -4.11 56.03 -17.15
CA PRO A 1210 -4.65 57.34 -17.46
C PRO A 1210 -4.91 57.52 -18.96
N VAL A 1211 -6.10 58.00 -19.31
CA VAL A 1211 -6.49 58.23 -20.71
C VAL A 1211 -6.73 59.70 -20.98
N VAL A 1212 -6.25 60.14 -22.14
CA VAL A 1212 -6.30 61.53 -22.57
C VAL A 1212 -7.35 61.71 -23.66
N ALA A 1213 -8.24 62.69 -23.48
CA ALA A 1213 -9.17 63.15 -24.50
C ALA A 1213 -9.03 64.66 -24.71
N VAL A 1214 -9.23 65.13 -25.95
CA VAL A 1214 -9.07 66.54 -26.31
C VAL A 1214 -10.41 67.09 -26.78
N SER A 1215 -10.77 68.27 -26.29
CA SER A 1215 -11.99 68.96 -26.73
C SER A 1215 -11.90 69.42 -28.18
N ALA A 1216 -13.06 69.64 -28.80
CA ALA A 1216 -13.12 70.48 -30.00
C ALA A 1216 -12.50 71.87 -29.72
N ALA A 1217 -11.79 72.42 -30.69
CA ALA A 1217 -11.18 73.74 -30.59
C ALA A 1217 -12.22 74.84 -30.83
N VAL A 1218 -12.12 75.94 -30.06
CA VAL A 1218 -12.91 77.16 -30.24
C VAL A 1218 -11.98 78.30 -30.65
N GLU A 1219 -12.31 79.01 -31.74
CA GLU A 1219 -11.54 80.16 -32.19
C GLU A 1219 -11.76 81.36 -31.26
N VAL A 1220 -10.67 81.99 -30.83
CA VAL A 1220 -10.77 83.18 -29.99
C VAL A 1220 -10.99 84.41 -30.85
N GLU A 1221 -12.21 84.93 -30.82
CA GLU A 1221 -12.56 86.14 -31.54
C GLU A 1221 -11.89 87.37 -30.92
N SER A 1222 -11.42 88.27 -31.78
CA SER A 1222 -11.08 89.61 -31.35
C SER A 1222 -12.38 90.28 -30.89
N LYS A 1223 -12.45 90.67 -29.61
CA LYS A 1223 -13.58 91.41 -29.04
C LYS A 1223 -14.06 92.46 -30.04
N LYS A 1224 -15.23 92.24 -30.66
CA LYS A 1224 -15.82 93.23 -31.59
C LYS A 1224 -15.81 94.57 -30.88
N SER A 1225 -15.20 95.55 -31.53
CA SER A 1225 -15.23 96.93 -31.06
C SER A 1225 -16.68 97.30 -30.78
N TRP A 1226 -16.94 97.97 -29.65
CA TRP A 1226 -18.24 98.55 -29.30
C TRP A 1226 -18.84 99.43 -30.43
N VAL A 1227 -18.03 99.78 -31.43
CA VAL A 1227 -18.43 100.47 -32.66
C VAL A 1227 -19.30 99.60 -33.60
N GLU A 1228 -19.16 98.28 -33.64
CA GLU A 1228 -19.96 97.43 -34.56
C GLU A 1228 -21.37 97.10 -34.03
N THR A 1229 -21.55 96.90 -32.73
CA THR A 1229 -22.89 96.67 -32.11
C THR A 1229 -23.79 97.91 -32.19
N VAL A 1230 -23.20 99.12 -32.28
CA VAL A 1230 -23.94 100.38 -32.48
C VAL A 1230 -24.35 100.57 -33.95
N ILE A 1231 -23.56 100.07 -34.91
CA ILE A 1231 -23.89 100.19 -36.34
C ILE A 1231 -25.05 99.25 -36.72
N GLU A 1232 -25.11 98.02 -36.22
CA GLU A 1232 -26.24 97.11 -36.49
C GLU A 1232 -27.56 97.61 -35.86
N GLN A 1233 -27.52 98.23 -34.67
CA GLN A 1233 -28.71 98.85 -34.07
C GLN A 1233 -29.15 100.14 -34.76
N ILE A 1234 -28.22 100.91 -35.35
CA ILE A 1234 -28.54 102.11 -36.14
C ILE A 1234 -29.11 101.72 -37.52
N VAL A 1235 -28.64 100.63 -38.14
CA VAL A 1235 -29.18 100.15 -39.43
C VAL A 1235 -30.59 99.58 -39.26
N ASP A 1236 -30.88 98.83 -38.19
CA ASP A 1236 -32.24 98.36 -37.87
C ASP A 1236 -33.16 99.51 -37.40
N TRP A 1237 -32.61 100.56 -36.78
CA TRP A 1237 -33.36 101.79 -36.46
C TRP A 1237 -33.68 102.63 -37.69
N ILE A 1238 -32.74 102.82 -38.63
CA ILE A 1238 -32.95 103.57 -39.89
C ILE A 1238 -33.90 102.82 -40.83
N ALA A 1239 -33.83 101.49 -40.90
CA ALA A 1239 -34.77 100.66 -41.67
C ALA A 1239 -36.22 100.76 -41.14
N ARG A 1240 -36.40 101.00 -39.82
CA ARG A 1240 -37.71 101.22 -39.20
C ARG A 1240 -38.18 102.69 -39.22
N LEU A 1241 -37.27 103.65 -39.42
CA LEU A 1241 -37.58 105.10 -39.42
C LEU A 1241 -37.90 105.67 -40.83
N LEU A 1242 -37.53 104.98 -41.91
CA LEU A 1242 -37.77 105.42 -43.30
C LEU A 1242 -38.82 104.56 -44.04
N GLY A 1243 -40.07 104.63 -43.57
CA GLY A 1243 -41.26 104.75 -44.45
C GLY A 1243 -41.78 103.53 -45.24
N ARG A 1244 -43.03 103.15 -44.93
CA ARG A 1244 -43.95 102.31 -45.72
C ARG A 1244 -44.29 102.91 -47.09
N GLY A 1245 -44.47 102.05 -48.09
CA GLY A 1245 -45.11 102.33 -49.38
C GLY A 1245 -45.22 101.05 -50.20
#